data_AF-A0A8J4DPL1-F1
#
_entry.id   AF-A0A8J4DPL1-F1
#
_cell.length_a   1.000
_cell.length_b   1.000
_cell.length_c   1.000
_cell.angle_alpha   90.00
_cell.angle_beta   90.00
_cell.angle_gamma   90.00
#
_symmetry.space_group_name_H-M   'P 1'
#
loop_
_entity.id
_entity.type
_entity.pdbx_description
1 polymer ?
#
loop_
_entity_poly.entity_id
_entity_poly.type
_entity_poly.pdbx_seq_one_letter_code
_entity_poly.pdbx_strand_id
1 'polypeptide(L)'
;MAGALLAAPIRAGAAEPDVGSATLTPLQVTGPAAQRLNLVVLGDGYTASEQEKFRADVDRHMNVLWSMEPFRSYRSYFNVYRIEIVSGQSGIRCDPDDDPPDPNRITPLGLHYADGCTNPLARGITFQNYGNTALNRYLQQLVAPLGVTAVNRQVLAVANTDTYGGIGGTNATTSGGAPQGPLITPHELGHSLGLLQDEYPYSDRPTPGPPYTGGEPSSRHHTLLTEAQMRAQQAKWWRWLGEESESGGTIGRYESGMYAQSGVWRPSQHSMMRWLGFPFDQVSREIMTQRISGRRDTDAMALTSSPNSSPVGTTDVLWVETGHPAYHQLSVSWSVNGVARSDSHSFSLPSFGVRPGDSVSVTVTDPTAYVRDPAVRGGAALTQTRSWTVGATPITGPAVPVSITAATQTTERAVGGKDVVYVETTHPRNSILDVTWRLDGAVVPNPRNSRNLDLGALSLSAGTHRLSATVTDATRPGLSDSREWTVDNVLPAAPATLSAPLTRTVGGSNVYFEEFDMALAPADDRPGFVVGEFRLDRDGWFNYFGWPDAPAGTPFHFTPKGTVIKSLVYGNLGSGGLSKAVFEPTEPGYGTHTVEHRAIDAAGNIGAAGSFTATVLPGSSPACTTTVTGVRAGSVVAATGVTCLSNARIAGTVTVRPGASLVVKDSVITGRLTADRAASVQLLGANVTGAVAVTGTTGDVTVAGTTVTGAVALSGNAGRGVILAGNRIVGAVACGGNGAVADYGADNDVRGSGSGQCNAL
;
A
#
# COMPACT_ATOMS: atom_id res chain seq x y z
N MET A 1 50.87 40.26 -21.91
CA MET A 1 50.21 39.08 -21.29
C MET A 1 48.94 38.77 -22.08
N ALA A 2 48.48 37.52 -22.01
CA ALA A 2 47.37 36.90 -22.76
C ALA A 2 47.81 36.30 -24.11
N GLY A 3 47.65 35.01 -24.39
CA GLY A 3 47.05 33.92 -23.62
C GLY A 3 46.73 32.80 -24.61
N ALA A 4 47.52 31.73 -24.61
CA ALA A 4 47.33 30.58 -25.48
C ALA A 4 46.08 29.80 -25.04
N LEU A 5 45.12 29.61 -25.95
CA LEU A 5 44.02 28.66 -25.76
C LEU A 5 44.57 27.23 -25.87
N LEU A 6 44.68 26.56 -24.73
CA LEU A 6 44.86 25.12 -24.64
C LEU A 6 43.53 24.44 -25.00
N ALA A 7 43.53 23.71 -26.11
CA ALA A 7 42.45 22.77 -26.43
C ALA A 7 42.43 21.64 -25.40
N ALA A 8 41.30 21.46 -24.73
CA ALA A 8 41.07 20.33 -23.83
C ALA A 8 41.09 19.01 -24.61
N PRO A 9 41.64 17.91 -24.06
CA PRO A 9 41.64 16.64 -24.73
C PRO A 9 40.21 16.10 -24.84
N ILE A 10 39.85 15.67 -26.05
CA ILE A 10 38.64 14.91 -26.33
C ILE A 10 38.71 13.64 -25.48
N ARG A 11 37.81 13.51 -24.49
CA ARG A 11 37.58 12.22 -23.81
C ARG A 11 37.16 11.23 -24.88
N ALA A 12 37.97 10.21 -25.12
CA ALA A 12 37.53 9.02 -25.84
C ALA A 12 36.25 8.50 -25.17
N GLY A 13 35.14 8.44 -25.93
CA GLY A 13 33.88 7.89 -25.44
C GLY A 13 34.10 6.45 -24.98
N ALA A 14 33.62 6.11 -23.79
CA ALA A 14 33.56 4.72 -23.37
C ALA A 14 32.73 3.95 -24.41
N ALA A 15 33.19 2.77 -24.84
CA ALA A 15 32.42 1.91 -25.72
C ALA A 15 31.08 1.57 -25.04
N GLU A 16 30.00 1.58 -25.82
CA GLU A 16 28.67 1.22 -25.32
C GLU A 16 28.69 -0.25 -24.84
N PRO A 17 28.05 -0.57 -23.70
CA PRO A 17 28.05 -1.94 -23.18
C PRO A 17 27.47 -2.96 -24.16
N ASP A 18 28.08 -4.14 -24.26
CA ASP A 18 27.62 -5.21 -25.15
C ASP A 18 26.25 -5.78 -24.73
N VAL A 19 25.44 -6.20 -25.70
CA VAL A 19 24.18 -6.92 -25.44
C VAL A 19 24.44 -8.19 -24.64
N GLY A 20 23.65 -8.39 -23.59
CA GLY A 20 23.77 -9.51 -22.66
C GLY A 20 24.84 -9.32 -21.58
N SER A 21 25.64 -8.25 -21.64
CA SER A 21 26.48 -7.84 -20.51
C SER A 21 25.59 -7.48 -19.30
N ALA A 22 26.11 -7.73 -18.10
CA ALA A 22 25.35 -7.53 -16.87
C ALA A 22 26.23 -7.00 -15.74
N THR A 23 25.70 -6.04 -14.99
CA THR A 23 26.35 -5.48 -13.80
C THR A 23 25.51 -5.79 -12.56
N LEU A 24 26.16 -6.30 -11.51
CA LEU A 24 25.54 -6.53 -10.20
C LEU A 24 25.77 -5.31 -9.30
N THR A 25 24.69 -4.71 -8.83
CA THR A 25 24.70 -3.57 -7.91
C THR A 25 23.95 -3.93 -6.62
N PRO A 26 24.60 -3.87 -5.44
CA PRO A 26 23.87 -3.98 -4.18
C PRO A 26 23.03 -2.72 -3.95
N LEU A 27 21.73 -2.89 -3.67
CA LEU A 27 20.83 -1.79 -3.26
C LEU A 27 20.71 -1.73 -1.74
N GLN A 28 20.59 -2.90 -1.12
CA GLN A 28 20.52 -3.03 0.34
C GLN A 28 21.30 -4.28 0.76
N VAL A 29 22.28 -4.13 1.64
CA VAL A 29 22.99 -5.27 2.25
C VAL A 29 22.99 -5.11 3.75
N THR A 30 22.10 -5.81 4.43
CA THR A 30 21.87 -5.69 5.88
C THR A 30 22.63 -6.75 6.69
N GLY A 31 23.34 -7.66 6.04
CA GLY A 31 24.18 -8.65 6.69
C GLY A 31 24.69 -9.73 5.74
N PRO A 32 25.43 -10.73 6.26
CA PRO A 32 25.94 -11.84 5.47
C PRO A 32 24.83 -12.56 4.71
N ALA A 33 25.09 -12.95 3.46
CA ALA A 33 24.10 -13.58 2.58
C ALA A 33 23.41 -14.80 3.22
N ALA A 34 24.15 -15.65 3.92
CA ALA A 34 23.61 -16.83 4.61
C ALA A 34 22.64 -16.48 5.75
N GLN A 35 22.67 -15.25 6.26
CA GLN A 35 21.84 -14.75 7.36
C GLN A 35 20.65 -13.90 6.92
N ARG A 36 20.42 -13.78 5.61
CA ARG A 36 19.37 -12.95 5.04
C ARG A 36 18.56 -13.73 4.00
N LEU A 37 17.36 -13.23 3.73
CA LEU A 37 16.65 -13.53 2.50
C LEU A 37 17.23 -12.62 1.41
N ASN A 38 17.70 -13.19 0.30
CA ASN A 38 18.39 -12.43 -0.74
C ASN A 38 17.44 -12.24 -1.92
N LEU A 39 16.92 -11.04 -2.11
CA LEU A 39 16.12 -10.65 -3.26
C LEU A 39 17.04 -10.22 -4.40
N VAL A 40 16.94 -10.89 -5.54
CA VAL A 40 17.67 -10.55 -6.76
C VAL A 40 16.69 -10.00 -7.78
N VAL A 41 16.88 -8.74 -8.16
CA VAL A 41 16.05 -8.04 -9.14
C VAL A 41 16.82 -7.94 -10.47
N LEU A 42 16.27 -8.43 -11.57
CA LEU A 42 16.92 -8.41 -12.88
C LEU A 42 16.04 -7.69 -13.91
N GLY A 43 16.64 -6.88 -14.77
CA GLY A 43 15.94 -6.23 -15.88
C GLY A 43 16.03 -7.04 -17.17
N ASP A 44 14.99 -7.01 -18.00
CA ASP A 44 15.01 -7.50 -19.38
C ASP A 44 14.24 -6.54 -20.31
N GLY A 45 14.72 -6.39 -21.54
CA GLY A 45 14.17 -5.43 -22.50
C GLY A 45 14.61 -3.99 -22.29
N TYR A 46 15.56 -3.71 -21.38
CA TYR A 46 16.17 -2.38 -21.22
C TYR A 46 17.47 -2.31 -22.01
N THR A 47 17.55 -1.42 -23.00
CA THR A 47 18.78 -1.14 -23.75
C THR A 47 19.85 -0.46 -22.89
N ALA A 48 21.05 -0.26 -23.43
CA ALA A 48 22.12 0.46 -22.74
C ALA A 48 21.69 1.89 -22.34
N SER A 49 20.96 2.59 -23.22
CA SER A 49 20.40 3.93 -22.95
C SER A 49 19.23 3.95 -21.95
N GLU A 50 18.61 2.80 -21.66
CA GLU A 50 17.45 2.69 -20.75
C GLU A 50 17.82 2.17 -19.37
N GLN A 51 19.11 2.00 -19.06
CA GLN A 51 19.51 1.51 -17.73
C GLN A 51 19.09 2.48 -16.61
N GLU A 52 19.04 3.79 -16.86
CA GLU A 52 18.50 4.74 -15.88
C GLU A 52 16.99 4.54 -15.64
N LYS A 53 16.22 4.23 -16.70
CA LYS A 53 14.81 3.84 -16.58
C LYS A 53 14.66 2.59 -15.71
N PHE A 54 15.46 1.55 -15.96
CA PHE A 54 15.45 0.34 -15.14
C PHE A 54 15.76 0.62 -13.66
N ARG A 55 16.74 1.50 -13.36
CA ARG A 55 17.03 1.89 -11.97
C ARG A 55 15.80 2.54 -11.33
N ALA A 56 15.17 3.50 -12.01
CA ALA A 56 13.98 4.20 -11.50
C ALA A 56 12.79 3.24 -11.29
N ASP A 57 12.58 2.28 -12.19
CA ASP A 57 11.54 1.27 -12.06
C ASP A 57 11.81 0.38 -10.83
N VAL A 58 13.04 -0.10 -10.65
CA VAL A 58 13.41 -0.88 -9.46
C VAL A 58 13.23 -0.07 -8.18
N ASP A 59 13.67 1.18 -8.14
CA ASP A 59 13.54 2.04 -6.96
C ASP A 59 12.06 2.24 -6.60
N ARG A 60 11.19 2.49 -7.59
CA ARG A 60 9.74 2.60 -7.39
C ARG A 60 9.14 1.30 -6.84
N HIS A 61 9.51 0.16 -7.41
CA HIS A 61 9.03 -1.15 -6.96
C HIS A 61 9.47 -1.47 -5.53
N MET A 62 10.72 -1.17 -5.18
CA MET A 62 11.25 -1.41 -3.83
C MET A 62 10.58 -0.51 -2.80
N ASN A 63 10.37 0.77 -3.09
CA ASN A 63 9.71 1.67 -2.13
C ASN A 63 8.25 1.27 -1.85
N VAL A 64 7.49 0.86 -2.88
CA VAL A 64 6.13 0.33 -2.69
C VAL A 64 6.14 -0.98 -1.91
N LEU A 65 7.11 -1.88 -2.18
CA LEU A 65 7.27 -3.11 -1.40
C LEU A 65 7.54 -2.79 0.08
N TRP A 66 8.44 -1.84 0.37
CA TRP A 66 8.79 -1.43 1.74
C TRP A 66 7.72 -0.60 2.45
N SER A 67 6.64 -0.18 1.77
CA SER A 67 5.50 0.45 2.43
C SER A 67 4.45 -0.55 2.90
N MET A 68 4.55 -1.83 2.51
CA MET A 68 3.55 -2.86 2.76
C MET A 68 4.00 -3.87 3.81
N GLU A 69 3.11 -4.24 4.72
CA GLU A 69 3.42 -5.31 5.67
C GLU A 69 3.32 -6.70 5.03
N PRO A 70 4.18 -7.67 5.40
CA PRO A 70 5.22 -7.58 6.44
C PRO A 70 6.58 -7.07 5.94
N PHE A 71 6.72 -6.74 4.66
CA PHE A 71 7.98 -6.28 4.07
C PHE A 71 8.50 -5.00 4.73
N ARG A 72 7.61 -4.07 5.08
CA ARG A 72 7.90 -2.83 5.80
C ARG A 72 8.58 -3.10 7.15
N SER A 73 7.97 -3.93 8.00
CA SER A 73 8.54 -4.28 9.32
C SER A 73 9.79 -5.16 9.23
N TYR A 74 9.87 -6.06 8.25
CA TYR A 74 10.97 -7.02 8.11
C TYR A 74 12.01 -6.63 7.05
N ARG A 75 12.02 -5.37 6.59
CA ARG A 75 12.92 -4.90 5.52
C ARG A 75 14.41 -5.19 5.78
N SER A 76 14.85 -5.18 7.03
CA SER A 76 16.22 -5.49 7.44
C SER A 76 16.60 -6.96 7.26
N TYR A 77 15.64 -7.85 7.03
CA TYR A 77 15.87 -9.29 6.80
C TYR A 77 16.30 -9.57 5.35
N PHE A 78 16.21 -8.56 4.49
CA PHE A 78 16.55 -8.65 3.08
C PHE A 78 17.93 -8.08 2.77
N ASN A 79 18.70 -8.84 2.01
CA ASN A 79 19.65 -8.25 1.08
C ASN A 79 18.95 -8.10 -0.29
N VAL A 80 19.21 -7.01 -0.99
CA VAL A 80 18.65 -6.70 -2.30
C VAL A 80 19.79 -6.41 -3.27
N TYR A 81 19.82 -7.15 -4.37
CA TYR A 81 20.80 -6.99 -5.44
C TYR A 81 20.07 -6.75 -6.75
N ARG A 82 20.49 -5.71 -7.49
CA ARG A 82 20.02 -5.42 -8.85
C ARG A 82 21.03 -5.95 -9.86
N ILE A 83 20.54 -6.63 -10.91
CA ILE A 83 21.33 -7.05 -12.07
C ILE A 83 20.84 -6.28 -13.28
N GLU A 84 21.68 -5.36 -13.74
CA GLU A 84 21.48 -4.48 -14.88
C GLU A 84 21.93 -5.20 -16.14
N ILE A 85 21.00 -5.86 -16.84
CA ILE A 85 21.29 -6.61 -18.07
C ILE A 85 20.98 -5.71 -19.27
N VAL A 86 21.96 -5.57 -20.17
CA VAL A 86 21.82 -4.76 -21.38
C VAL A 86 21.13 -5.58 -22.47
N SER A 87 19.96 -5.13 -22.90
CA SER A 87 19.19 -5.74 -23.99
C SER A 87 19.52 -5.09 -25.34
N GLY A 88 19.48 -5.86 -26.42
CA GLY A 88 19.70 -5.33 -27.78
C GLY A 88 18.50 -4.60 -28.36
N GLN A 89 17.33 -4.75 -27.75
CA GLN A 89 16.07 -4.13 -28.15
C GLN A 89 15.35 -3.63 -26.90
N SER A 90 14.64 -2.50 -27.04
CA SER A 90 13.69 -2.02 -26.03
C SER A 90 12.40 -2.82 -26.11
N GLY A 91 11.74 -3.05 -24.96
CA GLY A 91 10.51 -3.83 -24.89
C GLY A 91 10.74 -5.34 -24.71
N ILE A 92 9.66 -6.09 -24.48
CA ILE A 92 9.67 -7.56 -24.40
C ILE A 92 8.80 -8.20 -25.48
N ARG A 93 9.00 -9.50 -25.75
CA ARG A 93 8.33 -10.19 -26.87
C ARG A 93 6.82 -10.34 -26.64
N CYS A 94 6.05 -10.27 -27.72
CA CYS A 94 4.59 -10.46 -27.70
C CYS A 94 3.87 -9.53 -26.73
N ASP A 95 4.34 -8.29 -26.54
CA ASP A 95 3.60 -7.32 -25.76
C ASP A 95 2.22 -7.04 -26.41
N PRO A 96 1.09 -7.30 -25.72
CA PRO A 96 -0.23 -7.18 -26.32
C PRO A 96 -0.66 -5.74 -26.61
N ASP A 97 0.01 -4.72 -26.04
CA ASP A 97 -0.30 -3.31 -26.33
C ASP A 97 0.68 -2.70 -27.37
N ASP A 98 1.66 -3.46 -27.87
CA ASP A 98 2.40 -3.11 -29.10
C ASP A 98 1.48 -3.26 -30.34
N ASP A 99 1.69 -2.43 -31.37
CA ASP A 99 0.91 -2.47 -32.62
C ASP A 99 1.79 -2.70 -33.87
N PRO A 100 1.83 -3.93 -34.42
CA PRO A 100 1.33 -5.18 -33.84
C PRO A 100 2.27 -5.72 -32.75
N PRO A 101 1.82 -6.66 -31.89
CA PRO A 101 2.70 -7.39 -30.99
C PRO A 101 3.86 -8.07 -31.74
N ASP A 102 5.10 -7.88 -31.29
CA ASP A 102 6.30 -8.40 -31.97
C ASP A 102 6.67 -9.83 -31.51
N PRO A 103 6.46 -10.88 -32.35
CA PRO A 103 6.83 -12.25 -32.03
C PRO A 103 8.32 -12.55 -32.23
N ASN A 104 9.11 -11.61 -32.74
CA ASN A 104 10.52 -11.80 -33.10
C ASN A 104 11.48 -11.02 -32.20
N ARG A 105 10.98 -10.25 -31.23
CA ARG A 105 11.81 -9.55 -30.24
C ARG A 105 12.59 -10.56 -29.40
N ILE A 106 13.90 -10.38 -29.32
CA ILE A 106 14.82 -11.26 -28.56
C ILE A 106 15.55 -10.42 -27.52
N THR A 107 15.38 -10.78 -26.27
CA THR A 107 16.00 -10.13 -25.12
C THR A 107 16.82 -11.15 -24.32
N PRO A 108 17.83 -10.73 -23.53
CA PRO A 108 18.74 -11.64 -22.82
C PRO A 108 18.07 -12.69 -21.92
N LEU A 109 17.01 -12.33 -21.19
CA LEU A 109 16.22 -13.27 -20.39
C LEU A 109 15.03 -13.85 -21.16
N GLY A 110 14.74 -13.35 -22.36
CA GLY A 110 13.64 -13.80 -23.18
C GLY A 110 12.29 -13.65 -22.49
N LEU A 111 12.08 -12.57 -21.72
CA LEU A 111 10.76 -12.28 -21.17
C LEU A 111 9.75 -12.06 -22.30
N HIS A 112 8.53 -12.56 -22.10
CA HIS A 112 7.44 -12.40 -23.04
C HIS A 112 6.08 -12.55 -22.34
N TYR A 113 5.03 -11.96 -22.90
CA TYR A 113 3.67 -12.31 -22.52
C TYR A 113 3.30 -13.65 -23.14
N ALA A 114 2.93 -14.64 -22.32
CA ALA A 114 2.74 -16.03 -22.74
C ALA A 114 1.80 -16.18 -23.96
N ASP A 115 0.69 -15.43 -23.98
CA ASP A 115 -0.29 -15.43 -25.08
C ASP A 115 -0.46 -14.05 -25.73
N GLY A 116 0.44 -13.09 -25.48
CA GLY A 116 0.20 -11.68 -25.85
C GLY A 116 0.20 -11.40 -27.35
N CYS A 117 0.79 -12.30 -28.16
CA CYS A 117 0.73 -12.18 -29.63
C CYS A 117 -0.66 -12.49 -30.21
N THR A 118 -1.55 -13.16 -29.46
CA THR A 118 -2.88 -13.57 -29.94
C THR A 118 -4.01 -13.09 -29.03
N ASN A 119 -3.72 -12.77 -27.77
CA ASN A 119 -4.68 -12.35 -26.77
C ASN A 119 -4.34 -10.95 -26.23
N PRO A 120 -5.12 -9.91 -26.58
CA PRO A 120 -4.88 -8.54 -26.09
C PRO A 120 -5.08 -8.37 -24.57
N LEU A 121 -5.70 -9.35 -23.90
CA LEU A 121 -5.87 -9.41 -22.45
C LEU A 121 -4.81 -10.26 -21.75
N ALA A 122 -3.78 -10.75 -22.45
CA ALA A 122 -2.69 -11.49 -21.81
C ALA A 122 -1.95 -10.62 -20.80
N ARG A 123 -1.77 -11.12 -19.57
CA ARG A 123 -1.06 -10.40 -18.49
C ARG A 123 0.06 -11.21 -17.84
N GLY A 124 0.22 -12.48 -18.22
CA GLY A 124 1.27 -13.36 -17.70
C GLY A 124 2.60 -13.16 -18.40
N ILE A 125 3.58 -12.56 -17.71
CA ILE A 125 4.95 -12.41 -18.21
C ILE A 125 5.78 -13.62 -17.80
N THR A 126 6.31 -14.36 -18.75
CA THR A 126 7.09 -15.59 -18.50
C THR A 126 8.42 -15.57 -19.25
N PHE A 127 9.32 -16.49 -18.89
CA PHE A 127 10.57 -16.72 -19.62
C PHE A 127 10.30 -17.62 -20.82
N GLN A 128 10.89 -17.29 -21.98
CA GLN A 128 11.02 -18.24 -23.08
C GLN A 128 11.90 -19.44 -22.67
N ASN A 129 11.91 -20.48 -23.50
CA ASN A 129 12.64 -21.73 -23.21
C ASN A 129 14.10 -21.53 -22.83
N TYR A 130 14.84 -20.63 -23.50
CA TYR A 130 16.24 -20.33 -23.17
C TYR A 130 16.40 -19.40 -21.95
N GLY A 131 15.33 -18.68 -21.56
CA GLY A 131 15.36 -17.65 -20.53
C GLY A 131 15.73 -18.18 -19.16
N ASN A 132 15.24 -19.38 -18.80
CA ASN A 132 15.63 -20.04 -17.55
C ASN A 132 17.13 -20.38 -17.52
N THR A 133 17.69 -20.82 -18.64
CA THR A 133 19.14 -21.07 -18.75
C THR A 133 19.94 -19.78 -18.62
N ALA A 134 19.47 -18.70 -19.25
CA ALA A 134 20.10 -17.37 -19.14
C ALA A 134 20.04 -16.84 -17.69
N LEU A 135 18.87 -16.90 -17.04
CA LEU A 135 18.70 -16.53 -15.63
C LEU A 135 19.69 -17.29 -14.74
N ASN A 136 19.72 -18.62 -14.85
CA ASN A 136 20.62 -19.45 -14.04
C ASN A 136 22.09 -19.11 -14.28
N ARG A 137 22.48 -18.78 -15.51
CA ARG A 137 23.84 -18.32 -15.83
C ARG A 137 24.18 -17.01 -15.09
N TYR A 138 23.32 -15.99 -15.15
CA TYR A 138 23.56 -14.72 -14.42
C TYR A 138 23.63 -14.94 -12.91
N LEU A 139 22.71 -15.73 -12.35
CA LEU A 139 22.71 -16.05 -10.92
C LEU A 139 23.98 -16.81 -10.51
N GLN A 140 24.46 -17.75 -11.32
CA GLN A 140 25.68 -18.49 -11.03
C GLN A 140 26.94 -17.62 -11.12
N GLN A 141 26.99 -16.72 -12.11
CA GLN A 141 28.16 -15.88 -12.36
C GLN A 141 28.27 -14.72 -11.36
N LEU A 142 27.14 -14.09 -11.02
CA LEU A 142 27.12 -12.84 -10.26
C LEU A 142 26.68 -13.02 -8.81
N VAL A 143 25.72 -13.91 -8.54
CA VAL A 143 25.06 -14.01 -7.22
C VAL A 143 25.65 -15.11 -6.36
N ALA A 144 25.94 -16.29 -6.93
CA ALA A 144 26.53 -17.41 -6.18
C ALA A 144 27.87 -17.06 -5.49
N PRO A 145 28.78 -16.25 -6.06
CA PRO A 145 30.02 -15.83 -5.38
C PRO A 145 29.79 -15.05 -4.08
N LEU A 146 28.60 -14.46 -3.88
CA LEU A 146 28.22 -13.79 -2.65
C LEU A 146 27.83 -14.75 -1.51
N GLY A 147 27.83 -16.07 -1.76
CA GLY A 147 27.34 -17.08 -0.82
C GLY A 147 25.82 -17.20 -0.77
N VAL A 148 25.12 -16.61 -1.74
CA VAL A 148 23.67 -16.72 -1.90
C VAL A 148 23.32 -18.06 -2.56
N THR A 149 22.36 -18.78 -2.00
CA THR A 149 21.93 -20.10 -2.50
C THR A 149 20.46 -20.10 -2.88
N ALA A 150 19.98 -21.12 -3.59
CA ALA A 150 18.55 -21.23 -3.94
C ALA A 150 17.63 -21.29 -2.71
N VAL A 151 18.12 -21.81 -1.58
CA VAL A 151 17.36 -21.99 -0.34
C VAL A 151 16.91 -20.65 0.29
N ASN A 152 17.71 -19.60 0.12
CA ASN A 152 17.47 -18.28 0.70
C ASN A 152 17.51 -17.15 -0.33
N ARG A 153 17.22 -17.45 -1.59
CA ARG A 153 17.19 -16.49 -2.71
C ARG A 153 15.80 -16.39 -3.31
N GLN A 154 15.28 -15.18 -3.42
CA GLN A 154 14.09 -14.88 -4.21
C GLN A 154 14.49 -14.09 -5.46
N VAL A 155 13.83 -14.35 -6.59
CA VAL A 155 14.07 -13.63 -7.85
C VAL A 155 12.84 -12.84 -8.22
N LEU A 156 13.07 -11.60 -8.69
CA LEU A 156 12.10 -10.75 -9.37
C LEU A 156 12.69 -10.31 -10.71
N ALA A 157 12.05 -10.64 -11.82
CA ALA A 157 12.42 -10.13 -13.14
C ALA A 157 11.49 -8.99 -13.55
N VAL A 158 12.05 -7.84 -13.91
CA VAL A 158 11.32 -6.64 -14.32
C VAL A 158 11.41 -6.52 -15.84
N ALA A 159 10.28 -6.54 -16.52
CA ALA A 159 10.18 -6.33 -17.96
C ALA A 159 10.08 -4.84 -18.30
N ASN A 160 10.84 -4.38 -19.29
CA ASN A 160 10.67 -3.02 -19.85
C ASN A 160 9.38 -2.96 -20.66
N THR A 161 8.26 -2.63 -20.01
CA THR A 161 6.96 -2.42 -20.66
C THR A 161 6.05 -1.59 -19.77
N ASP A 162 5.19 -0.79 -20.40
CA ASP A 162 4.13 -0.03 -19.75
C ASP A 162 2.82 -0.86 -19.66
N THR A 163 2.77 -1.99 -20.35
CA THR A 163 1.66 -2.94 -20.28
C THR A 163 1.64 -3.60 -18.90
N TYR A 164 0.49 -3.54 -18.23
CA TYR A 164 0.30 -4.24 -16.97
C TYR A 164 0.59 -5.76 -17.12
N GLY A 165 1.35 -6.39 -16.23
CA GLY A 165 1.54 -7.85 -16.26
C GLY A 165 2.61 -8.40 -15.33
N GLY A 166 2.51 -9.68 -15.01
CA GLY A 166 3.40 -10.43 -14.13
C GLY A 166 2.97 -11.87 -13.98
N ILE A 167 3.82 -12.69 -13.36
CA ILE A 167 3.46 -14.03 -12.91
C ILE A 167 4.31 -14.45 -11.70
N GLY A 168 3.69 -15.24 -10.83
CA GLY A 168 4.28 -15.77 -9.63
C GLY A 168 4.43 -17.28 -9.71
N GLY A 169 5.67 -17.75 -9.79
CA GLY A 169 6.03 -19.17 -9.69
C GLY A 169 7.20 -19.33 -8.73
N THR A 170 8.20 -20.16 -9.02
CA THR A 170 9.44 -20.15 -8.21
C THR A 170 10.17 -18.80 -8.29
N ASN A 171 10.10 -18.14 -9.43
CA ASN A 171 10.59 -16.78 -9.67
C ASN A 171 9.38 -15.88 -9.95
N ALA A 172 9.44 -14.62 -9.54
CA ALA A 172 8.42 -13.62 -9.85
C ALA A 172 8.82 -12.81 -11.09
N THR A 173 7.82 -12.35 -11.86
CA THR A 173 8.01 -11.38 -12.94
C THR A 173 7.03 -10.22 -12.78
N THR A 174 7.38 -9.04 -13.29
CA THR A 174 6.53 -7.85 -13.22
C THR A 174 6.85 -6.89 -14.36
N SER A 175 5.88 -6.10 -14.82
CA SER A 175 6.13 -4.97 -15.71
C SER A 175 6.72 -3.79 -14.96
N GLY A 176 7.73 -3.15 -15.55
CA GLY A 176 8.50 -2.07 -14.94
C GLY A 176 7.86 -0.69 -15.09
N GLY A 177 7.25 -0.38 -16.24
CA GLY A 177 6.72 0.96 -16.54
C GLY A 177 5.24 1.15 -16.21
N ALA A 178 4.47 0.06 -16.09
CA ALA A 178 3.04 0.13 -15.79
C ALA A 178 2.78 0.82 -14.43
N PRO A 179 1.72 1.64 -14.30
CA PRO A 179 1.34 2.26 -13.02
C PRO A 179 1.17 1.22 -11.90
N GLN A 180 0.55 0.08 -12.20
CA GLN A 180 0.32 -1.01 -11.23
C GLN A 180 1.52 -1.97 -11.05
N GLY A 181 2.59 -1.86 -11.85
CA GLY A 181 3.78 -2.72 -11.77
C GLY A 181 4.35 -2.92 -10.36
N PRO A 182 4.52 -1.86 -9.55
CA PRO A 182 4.99 -1.97 -8.18
C PRO A 182 4.08 -2.78 -7.26
N LEU A 183 2.79 -2.92 -7.59
CA LEU A 183 1.81 -3.71 -6.84
C LEU A 183 1.75 -5.16 -7.30
N ILE A 184 2.12 -5.44 -8.55
CA ILE A 184 2.36 -6.80 -9.04
C ILE A 184 3.51 -7.42 -8.24
N THR A 185 4.56 -6.65 -7.95
CA THR A 185 5.73 -7.15 -7.20
C THR A 185 5.35 -7.89 -5.90
N PRO A 186 4.64 -7.28 -4.92
CA PRO A 186 4.23 -7.99 -3.72
C PRO A 186 3.26 -9.15 -4.02
N HIS A 187 2.32 -9.01 -4.96
CA HIS A 187 1.42 -10.11 -5.37
C HIS A 187 2.20 -11.35 -5.83
N GLU A 188 3.14 -11.19 -6.78
CA GLU A 188 3.93 -12.30 -7.32
C GLU A 188 4.98 -12.83 -6.33
N LEU A 189 5.44 -11.98 -5.39
CA LEU A 189 6.21 -12.44 -4.23
C LEU A 189 5.32 -13.24 -3.25
N GLY A 190 4.02 -12.95 -3.17
CA GLY A 190 3.03 -13.76 -2.46
C GLY A 190 3.05 -15.21 -2.93
N HIS A 191 3.07 -15.44 -4.25
CA HIS A 191 3.24 -16.78 -4.80
C HIS A 191 4.67 -17.32 -4.60
N SER A 192 5.67 -16.56 -5.04
CA SER A 192 7.03 -17.11 -5.21
C SER A 192 7.83 -17.28 -3.93
N LEU A 193 7.57 -16.42 -2.94
CA LEU A 193 8.12 -16.50 -1.60
C LEU A 193 7.11 -17.11 -0.63
N GLY A 194 5.86 -16.64 -0.67
CA GLY A 194 4.80 -16.99 0.27
C GLY A 194 4.14 -18.35 0.03
N LEU A 195 4.24 -18.89 -1.19
CA LEU A 195 3.47 -20.06 -1.63
C LEU A 195 1.96 -19.85 -1.51
N LEU A 196 1.51 -18.59 -1.59
CA LEU A 196 0.11 -18.22 -1.63
C LEU A 196 -0.52 -18.60 -2.97
N GLN A 197 -1.83 -18.77 -2.99
CA GLN A 197 -2.64 -18.99 -4.19
C GLN A 197 -3.52 -17.78 -4.46
N ASP A 198 -3.99 -17.65 -5.70
CA ASP A 198 -4.86 -16.53 -6.07
C ASP A 198 -6.23 -16.62 -5.41
N GLU A 199 -6.74 -15.48 -4.98
CA GLU A 199 -8.04 -15.34 -4.32
C GLU A 199 -9.11 -14.79 -5.28
N TYR A 200 -8.74 -14.48 -6.53
CA TYR A 200 -9.67 -13.95 -7.55
C TYR A 200 -10.43 -15.07 -8.31
N PRO A 201 -11.65 -14.77 -8.82
CA PRO A 201 -12.61 -15.76 -9.32
C PRO A 201 -12.46 -16.18 -10.79
N TYR A 202 -11.30 -16.00 -11.41
CA TYR A 202 -11.14 -16.22 -12.86
C TYR A 202 -9.73 -16.64 -13.26
N SER A 203 -9.57 -17.42 -14.33
CA SER A 203 -8.27 -17.69 -14.97
C SER A 203 -8.07 -16.89 -16.25
N ASP A 204 -9.17 -16.52 -16.90
CA ASP A 204 -9.24 -15.64 -18.07
C ASP A 204 -10.22 -14.50 -17.80
N ARG A 205 -10.07 -13.37 -18.47
CA ARG A 205 -11.07 -12.29 -18.43
C ARG A 205 -11.72 -12.19 -19.80
N PRO A 206 -13.02 -11.87 -19.91
CA PRO A 206 -13.94 -11.45 -18.84
C PRO A 206 -14.80 -12.59 -18.26
N THR A 207 -14.41 -13.86 -18.44
CA THR A 207 -15.26 -14.99 -18.05
C THR A 207 -15.04 -15.36 -16.57
N PRO A 208 -16.10 -15.57 -15.77
CA PRO A 208 -15.93 -16.15 -14.44
C PRO A 208 -15.45 -17.60 -14.56
N GLY A 209 -14.56 -18.03 -13.67
CA GLY A 209 -14.13 -19.42 -13.65
C GLY A 209 -15.22 -20.37 -13.15
N PRO A 210 -15.12 -21.66 -13.50
CA PRO A 210 -16.09 -22.67 -13.09
C PRO A 210 -16.12 -22.83 -11.55
N PRO A 211 -17.21 -23.37 -10.97
CA PRO A 211 -17.25 -23.74 -9.56
C PRO A 211 -16.12 -24.70 -9.18
N TYR A 212 -15.56 -24.53 -7.99
CA TYR A 212 -14.53 -25.43 -7.46
C TYR A 212 -15.15 -26.79 -7.11
N THR A 213 -14.55 -27.88 -7.61
CA THR A 213 -15.04 -29.25 -7.41
C THR A 213 -14.03 -30.15 -6.67
N GLY A 214 -12.93 -29.59 -6.16
CA GLY A 214 -11.90 -30.31 -5.43
C GLY A 214 -12.26 -30.60 -3.97
N GLY A 215 -11.36 -31.28 -3.27
CA GLY A 215 -11.42 -31.44 -1.81
C GLY A 215 -10.91 -30.20 -1.07
N GLU A 216 -10.80 -30.28 0.26
CA GLU A 216 -10.26 -29.18 1.06
C GLU A 216 -8.89 -28.71 0.53
N PRO A 217 -8.74 -27.43 0.12
CA PRO A 217 -7.49 -26.93 -0.43
C PRO A 217 -6.31 -27.12 0.55
N SER A 218 -5.11 -27.36 0.03
CA SER A 218 -3.90 -27.42 0.85
C SER A 218 -3.42 -26.02 1.29
N SER A 219 -3.77 -24.98 0.55
CA SER A 219 -3.41 -23.61 0.88
C SER A 219 -4.06 -23.16 2.18
N ARG A 220 -3.35 -22.36 2.99
CA ARG A 220 -3.81 -21.96 4.33
C ARG A 220 -4.91 -20.90 4.32
N HIS A 221 -5.07 -20.20 3.21
CA HIS A 221 -6.04 -19.12 2.97
C HIS A 221 -7.17 -19.47 2.00
N HIS A 222 -7.39 -20.76 1.72
CA HIS A 222 -8.61 -21.24 1.07
C HIS A 222 -9.23 -22.40 1.85
N THR A 223 -10.56 -22.50 1.85
CA THR A 223 -11.27 -23.56 2.58
C THR A 223 -12.63 -23.87 1.97
N LEU A 224 -13.13 -25.09 2.23
CA LEU A 224 -14.54 -25.49 2.05
C LEU A 224 -15.30 -25.49 3.39
N LEU A 225 -14.58 -25.41 4.51
CA LEU A 225 -15.14 -25.45 5.85
C LEU A 225 -16.02 -24.24 6.14
N THR A 226 -17.09 -24.43 6.90
CA THR A 226 -17.83 -23.32 7.51
C THR A 226 -16.99 -22.67 8.62
N GLU A 227 -17.31 -21.43 8.98
CA GLU A 227 -16.65 -20.78 10.13
C GLU A 227 -16.80 -21.60 11.43
N ALA A 228 -17.96 -22.23 11.63
CA ALA A 228 -18.20 -23.12 12.76
C ALA A 228 -17.28 -24.35 12.72
N GLN A 229 -17.08 -24.96 11.54
CA GLN A 229 -16.15 -26.08 11.36
C GLN A 229 -14.69 -25.65 11.57
N MET A 230 -14.27 -24.50 11.03
CA MET A 230 -12.93 -23.95 11.25
C MET A 230 -12.65 -23.77 12.75
N ARG A 231 -13.60 -23.20 13.49
CA ARG A 231 -13.47 -23.02 14.95
C ARG A 231 -13.44 -24.36 15.70
N ALA A 232 -14.34 -25.28 15.37
CA ALA A 232 -14.42 -26.58 16.03
C ALA A 232 -13.19 -27.46 15.78
N GLN A 233 -12.63 -27.40 14.56
CA GLN A 233 -11.46 -28.17 14.15
C GLN A 233 -10.14 -27.44 14.44
N GLN A 234 -10.19 -26.17 14.85
CA GLN A 234 -9.02 -25.29 14.96
C GLN A 234 -8.17 -25.27 13.68
N ALA A 235 -8.82 -25.23 12.53
CA ALA A 235 -8.21 -25.32 11.21
C ALA A 235 -8.18 -23.96 10.47
N LYS A 236 -7.28 -23.83 9.49
CA LYS A 236 -7.16 -22.66 8.62
C LYS A 236 -6.93 -21.37 9.42
N TRP A 237 -7.72 -20.32 9.17
CA TRP A 237 -7.59 -19.01 9.81
C TRP A 237 -8.58 -18.79 10.95
N TRP A 238 -9.04 -19.85 11.62
CA TRP A 238 -10.02 -19.73 12.72
C TRP A 238 -9.62 -18.72 13.82
N ARG A 239 -8.31 -18.49 14.02
CA ARG A 239 -7.73 -17.52 14.97
C ARG A 239 -7.93 -16.05 14.58
N TRP A 240 -8.29 -15.79 13.32
CA TRP A 240 -8.49 -14.46 12.77
C TRP A 240 -9.98 -14.13 12.54
N LEU A 241 -10.87 -15.12 12.56
CA LEU A 241 -12.30 -14.93 12.29
C LEU A 241 -12.95 -13.90 13.22
N GLY A 242 -13.54 -12.86 12.62
CA GLY A 242 -14.24 -11.75 13.26
C GLY A 242 -13.38 -10.50 13.50
N GLU A 243 -12.09 -10.53 13.14
CA GLU A 243 -11.22 -9.37 13.23
C GLU A 243 -11.46 -8.39 12.07
N GLU A 244 -11.29 -7.09 12.30
CA GLU A 244 -11.23 -6.11 11.21
C GLU A 244 -10.06 -6.45 10.28
N SER A 245 -10.32 -6.57 8.97
CA SER A 245 -9.25 -6.88 8.02
C SER A 245 -8.43 -5.63 7.73
N GLU A 246 -7.10 -5.76 7.71
CA GLU A 246 -6.21 -4.67 7.34
C GLU A 246 -6.40 -4.20 5.89
N SER A 247 -6.98 -5.07 5.06
CA SER A 247 -7.33 -4.79 3.67
C SER A 247 -8.77 -4.28 3.51
N GLY A 248 -9.55 -4.14 4.60
CA GLY A 248 -10.94 -3.70 4.57
C GLY A 248 -11.97 -4.78 4.91
N GLY A 249 -13.05 -4.37 5.58
CA GLY A 249 -14.08 -5.27 6.09
C GLY A 249 -13.61 -6.10 7.30
N THR A 250 -14.05 -7.37 7.38
CA THR A 250 -13.72 -8.29 8.48
C THR A 250 -13.13 -9.59 7.94
N ILE A 251 -12.27 -10.26 8.69
CA ILE A 251 -11.86 -11.62 8.39
C ILE A 251 -13.03 -12.57 8.69
N GLY A 252 -13.41 -13.33 7.68
CA GLY A 252 -14.57 -14.23 7.70
C GLY A 252 -14.41 -15.32 6.65
N ARG A 253 -15.48 -15.63 5.93
CA ARG A 253 -15.49 -16.61 4.85
C ARG A 253 -16.18 -16.04 3.61
N TYR A 254 -15.39 -15.59 2.63
CA TYR A 254 -15.88 -14.94 1.41
C TYR A 254 -15.76 -15.87 0.21
N GLU A 255 -16.85 -16.06 -0.53
CA GLU A 255 -16.87 -17.03 -1.63
C GLU A 255 -16.05 -16.52 -2.82
N SER A 256 -15.41 -17.47 -3.51
CA SER A 256 -14.42 -17.36 -4.57
C SER A 256 -12.96 -17.45 -4.14
N GLY A 257 -12.14 -17.94 -5.07
CA GLY A 257 -10.70 -18.11 -4.94
C GLY A 257 -10.22 -19.25 -5.85
N MET A 258 -8.91 -19.42 -5.99
CA MET A 258 -8.30 -20.45 -6.85
C MET A 258 -8.90 -20.46 -8.28
N TYR A 259 -9.14 -19.26 -8.83
CA TYR A 259 -9.77 -19.05 -10.14
C TYR A 259 -11.23 -19.51 -10.25
N ALA A 260 -11.86 -19.95 -9.17
CA ALA A 260 -13.25 -20.40 -9.15
C ALA A 260 -14.17 -19.31 -8.58
N GLN A 261 -15.29 -19.05 -9.25
CA GLN A 261 -16.28 -18.05 -8.79
C GLN A 261 -17.09 -18.52 -7.57
N SER A 262 -17.20 -19.82 -7.35
CA SER A 262 -18.02 -20.42 -6.28
C SER A 262 -17.47 -21.76 -5.81
N GLY A 263 -17.94 -22.22 -4.64
CA GLY A 263 -17.57 -23.54 -4.10
C GLY A 263 -16.21 -23.59 -3.37
N VAL A 264 -15.53 -22.46 -3.20
CA VAL A 264 -14.33 -22.31 -2.36
C VAL A 264 -14.34 -20.91 -1.74
N TRP A 265 -13.76 -20.75 -0.55
CA TRP A 265 -13.79 -19.49 0.18
C TRP A 265 -12.39 -19.03 0.61
N ARG A 266 -12.21 -17.72 0.64
CA ARG A 266 -11.02 -16.98 1.09
C ARG A 266 -11.30 -16.21 2.40
N PRO A 267 -10.29 -15.62 3.07
CA PRO A 267 -10.47 -15.07 4.41
C PRO A 267 -11.07 -13.66 4.44
N SER A 268 -10.92 -12.85 3.39
CA SER A 268 -11.30 -11.43 3.42
C SER A 268 -12.01 -10.99 2.14
N GLN A 269 -12.69 -9.85 2.21
CA GLN A 269 -13.27 -9.22 1.02
C GLN A 269 -12.18 -8.70 0.08
N HIS A 270 -11.13 -8.11 0.64
CA HIS A 270 -10.01 -7.55 -0.09
C HIS A 270 -8.70 -8.19 0.38
N SER A 271 -7.75 -8.40 -0.53
CA SER A 271 -6.40 -8.87 -0.25
C SER A 271 -5.53 -8.59 -1.46
N MET A 272 -4.22 -8.42 -1.25
CA MET A 272 -3.22 -8.38 -2.32
C MET A 272 -3.33 -9.60 -3.26
N MET A 273 -3.73 -10.77 -2.74
CA MET A 273 -3.92 -11.99 -3.54
C MET A 273 -5.22 -12.01 -4.35
N ARG A 274 -6.07 -10.99 -4.21
CA ARG A 274 -7.32 -10.82 -4.97
C ARG A 274 -7.28 -9.62 -5.89
N TRP A 275 -6.97 -8.45 -5.33
CA TRP A 275 -6.99 -7.16 -6.02
C TRP A 275 -5.73 -6.37 -5.71
N LEU A 276 -5.03 -5.96 -6.76
CA LEU A 276 -3.94 -5.01 -6.61
C LEU A 276 -4.44 -3.70 -6.02
N GLY A 277 -3.62 -3.13 -5.14
CA GLY A 277 -3.90 -1.88 -4.43
C GLY A 277 -4.18 -2.08 -2.95
N PHE A 278 -4.76 -3.21 -2.55
CA PHE A 278 -4.95 -3.53 -1.13
C PHE A 278 -3.74 -4.28 -0.56
N PRO A 279 -3.44 -4.15 0.74
CA PRO A 279 -2.41 -4.95 1.40
C PRO A 279 -2.81 -6.44 1.45
N PHE A 280 -1.87 -7.30 1.85
CA PHE A 280 -2.20 -8.66 2.27
C PHE A 280 -3.17 -8.62 3.44
N ASP A 281 -4.21 -9.45 3.40
CA ASP A 281 -5.00 -9.73 4.59
C ASP A 281 -4.12 -10.42 5.67
N GLN A 282 -4.59 -10.44 6.92
CA GLN A 282 -3.80 -10.97 8.03
C GLN A 282 -3.40 -12.45 7.89
N VAL A 283 -4.19 -13.27 7.20
CA VAL A 283 -3.88 -14.69 6.97
C VAL A 283 -2.71 -14.81 6.01
N SER A 284 -2.78 -14.08 4.90
CA SER A 284 -1.69 -13.99 3.92
C SER A 284 -0.43 -13.35 4.54
N ARG A 285 -0.59 -12.30 5.35
CA ARG A 285 0.52 -11.63 6.07
C ARG A 285 1.19 -12.54 7.08
N GLU A 286 0.46 -13.40 7.78
CA GLU A 286 1.03 -14.41 8.68
C GLU A 286 1.94 -15.39 7.93
N ILE A 287 1.48 -15.88 6.78
CA ILE A 287 2.24 -16.80 5.92
C ILE A 287 3.52 -16.10 5.41
N MET A 288 3.38 -14.87 4.92
CA MET A 288 4.52 -14.09 4.44
C MET A 288 5.53 -13.79 5.55
N THR A 289 5.07 -13.46 6.76
CA THR A 289 5.94 -13.20 7.92
C THR A 289 6.79 -14.41 8.27
N GLN A 290 6.19 -15.61 8.26
CA GLN A 290 6.93 -16.86 8.46
C GLN A 290 8.01 -17.05 7.38
N ARG A 291 7.65 -16.87 6.10
CA ARG A 291 8.56 -17.11 4.98
C ARG A 291 9.71 -16.12 4.93
N ILE A 292 9.48 -14.86 5.30
CA ILE A 292 10.53 -13.85 5.42
C ILE A 292 11.45 -14.16 6.61
N SER A 293 10.87 -14.36 7.80
CA SER A 293 11.64 -14.63 9.02
C SER A 293 12.45 -15.93 8.91
N GLY A 294 11.86 -16.96 8.31
CA GLY A 294 12.50 -18.24 8.02
C GLY A 294 13.50 -18.21 6.87
N ARG A 295 13.72 -17.07 6.20
CA ARG A 295 14.61 -16.92 5.04
C ARG A 295 14.27 -17.91 3.92
N ARG A 296 13.01 -17.89 3.49
CA ARG A 296 12.43 -18.77 2.47
C ARG A 296 12.46 -20.26 2.88
N ASP A 297 13.32 -21.07 2.26
CA ASP A 297 13.34 -22.53 2.45
C ASP A 297 14.33 -22.96 3.54
N THR A 298 15.05 -22.02 4.14
CA THR A 298 15.88 -22.29 5.33
C THR A 298 15.00 -22.66 6.52
N ASP A 299 13.76 -22.15 6.55
CA ASP A 299 12.75 -22.31 7.61
C ASP A 299 13.28 -22.04 9.03
N ALA A 300 14.25 -21.13 9.13
CA ALA A 300 14.85 -20.74 10.39
C ALA A 300 15.29 -19.28 10.35
N MET A 301 14.99 -18.51 11.39
CA MET A 301 15.54 -17.16 11.55
C MET A 301 17.07 -17.18 11.68
N ALA A 302 17.69 -16.06 11.33
CA ALA A 302 19.10 -15.86 11.65
C ALA A 302 19.27 -15.73 13.17
N LEU A 303 20.13 -16.57 13.73
CA LEU A 303 20.55 -16.49 15.13
C LEU A 303 21.99 -16.97 15.21
N THR A 304 22.90 -16.03 15.43
CA THR A 304 24.31 -16.34 15.71
C THR A 304 24.59 -16.21 17.19
N SER A 305 25.61 -16.91 17.66
CA SER A 305 25.91 -16.98 19.08
C SER A 305 27.36 -17.35 19.34
N SER A 306 27.75 -17.30 20.61
CA SER A 306 28.98 -17.97 21.05
C SER A 306 28.99 -19.44 20.60
N PRO A 307 30.16 -19.99 20.21
CA PRO A 307 30.27 -21.40 19.84
C PRO A 307 29.77 -22.31 20.96
N ASN A 308 29.02 -23.36 20.61
CA ASN A 308 28.41 -24.29 21.55
C ASN A 308 28.81 -25.76 21.34
N SER A 309 29.80 -26.01 20.48
CA SER A 309 30.32 -27.36 20.20
C SER A 309 31.29 -27.88 21.26
N SER A 310 31.64 -27.07 22.26
CA SER A 310 32.56 -27.44 23.35
C SER A 310 32.19 -26.69 24.62
N PRO A 311 32.56 -27.20 25.81
CA PRO A 311 32.25 -26.53 27.07
C PRO A 311 32.81 -25.10 27.15
N VAL A 312 32.06 -24.19 27.75
CA VAL A 312 32.45 -22.78 27.96
C VAL A 312 33.05 -22.58 29.35
N GLY A 313 33.96 -21.63 29.52
CA GLY A 313 34.60 -21.36 30.81
C GLY A 313 33.68 -20.63 31.79
N THR A 314 33.86 -20.82 33.10
CA THR A 314 33.08 -20.13 34.15
C THR A 314 33.25 -18.60 34.15
N THR A 315 34.29 -18.09 33.50
CA THR A 315 34.58 -16.65 33.35
C THR A 315 34.14 -16.08 32.01
N ASP A 316 33.55 -16.90 31.13
CA ASP A 316 33.21 -16.47 29.77
C ASP A 316 31.96 -15.59 29.76
N VAL A 317 31.89 -14.71 28.77
CA VAL A 317 30.70 -13.96 28.38
C VAL A 317 30.11 -14.64 27.14
N LEU A 318 28.88 -15.14 27.27
CA LEU A 318 28.12 -15.66 26.14
C LEU A 318 27.38 -14.52 25.44
N TRP A 319 27.09 -14.69 24.16
CA TRP A 319 26.39 -13.69 23.35
C TRP A 319 25.49 -14.34 22.31
N VAL A 320 24.49 -13.58 21.88
CA VAL A 320 23.63 -13.87 20.72
C VAL A 320 23.46 -12.61 19.88
N GLU A 321 23.38 -12.76 18.56
CA GLU A 321 22.91 -11.72 17.64
C GLU A 321 21.63 -12.21 16.95
N THR A 322 20.61 -11.35 16.97
CA THR A 322 19.24 -11.66 16.53
C THR A 322 18.92 -10.99 15.20
N GLY A 323 17.74 -11.28 14.63
CA GLY A 323 17.14 -10.40 13.63
C GLY A 323 16.70 -9.06 14.26
N HIS A 324 16.60 -8.03 13.42
CA HIS A 324 16.31 -6.65 13.83
C HIS A 324 15.12 -6.07 13.05
N PRO A 325 13.88 -6.54 13.30
CA PRO A 325 12.71 -5.97 12.64
C PRO A 325 12.58 -4.49 13.04
N ALA A 326 12.03 -3.70 12.13
CA ALA A 326 12.13 -2.25 12.23
C ALA A 326 11.31 -1.64 13.36
N TYR A 327 10.25 -2.30 13.83
CA TYR A 327 9.30 -1.70 14.79
C TYR A 327 9.13 -2.53 16.06
N HIS A 328 9.95 -3.56 16.26
CA HIS A 328 9.98 -4.34 17.50
C HIS A 328 11.33 -5.02 17.69
N GLN A 329 11.59 -5.49 18.91
CA GLN A 329 12.77 -6.31 19.21
C GLN A 329 12.36 -7.77 19.38
N LEU A 330 13.30 -8.68 19.08
CA LEU A 330 13.15 -10.08 19.45
C LEU A 330 13.34 -10.24 20.96
N SER A 331 12.54 -11.11 21.57
CA SER A 331 12.66 -11.45 22.98
C SER A 331 13.83 -12.41 23.16
N VAL A 332 14.73 -12.12 24.11
CA VAL A 332 15.85 -12.98 24.50
C VAL A 332 15.61 -13.44 25.94
N SER A 333 15.79 -14.73 26.23
CA SER A 333 15.62 -15.29 27.57
C SER A 333 16.68 -16.34 27.87
N TRP A 334 17.62 -15.98 28.74
CA TRP A 334 18.67 -16.87 29.25
C TRP A 334 18.19 -17.66 30.44
N SER A 335 18.56 -18.95 30.50
CA SER A 335 18.32 -19.83 31.62
C SER A 335 19.59 -20.56 32.06
N VAL A 336 19.69 -20.82 33.37
CA VAL A 336 20.71 -21.70 33.95
C VAL A 336 19.99 -22.85 34.63
N ASN A 337 20.29 -24.08 34.21
CA ASN A 337 19.63 -25.31 34.64
C ASN A 337 18.10 -25.21 34.55
N GLY A 338 17.59 -24.58 33.47
CA GLY A 338 16.16 -24.40 33.20
C GLY A 338 15.50 -23.23 33.93
N VAL A 339 16.23 -22.50 34.78
CA VAL A 339 15.69 -21.33 35.50
C VAL A 339 16.09 -20.04 34.79
N ALA A 340 15.10 -19.24 34.38
CA ALA A 340 15.35 -17.95 33.70
C ALA A 340 16.16 -16.98 34.58
N ARG A 341 17.13 -16.28 33.97
CA ARG A 341 18.09 -15.41 34.67
C ARG A 341 18.25 -14.01 34.07
N SER A 342 18.14 -13.85 32.75
CA SER A 342 18.42 -12.59 32.06
C SER A 342 17.73 -12.51 30.70
N ASP A 343 17.56 -11.30 30.19
CA ASP A 343 16.98 -10.97 28.88
C ASP A 343 17.93 -10.16 27.98
N SER A 344 19.22 -10.07 28.32
CA SER A 344 20.21 -9.32 27.54
C SER A 344 20.77 -10.10 26.35
N HIS A 345 21.33 -9.40 25.35
CA HIS A 345 22.04 -10.02 24.22
C HIS A 345 23.39 -10.63 24.62
N SER A 346 23.88 -10.33 25.82
CA SER A 346 25.09 -10.91 26.40
C SER A 346 24.83 -11.45 27.79
N PHE A 347 25.50 -12.54 28.14
CA PHE A 347 25.33 -13.24 29.41
C PHE A 347 26.67 -13.53 30.06
N SER A 348 27.00 -12.72 31.08
CA SER A 348 28.23 -12.88 31.87
C SER A 348 28.07 -14.04 32.85
N LEU A 349 28.66 -15.19 32.53
CA LEU A 349 28.67 -16.37 33.41
C LEU A 349 29.13 -16.08 34.84
N PRO A 350 30.21 -15.30 35.09
CA PRO A 350 30.64 -15.02 36.46
C PRO A 350 29.62 -14.19 37.25
N SER A 351 28.82 -13.33 36.58
CA SER A 351 27.77 -12.53 37.23
C SER A 351 26.60 -13.38 37.76
N PHE A 352 26.45 -14.61 37.27
CA PHE A 352 25.37 -15.52 37.65
C PHE A 352 25.84 -16.73 38.46
N GLY A 353 27.12 -16.78 38.85
CA GLY A 353 27.65 -17.79 39.78
C GLY A 353 27.57 -19.24 39.28
N VAL A 354 27.64 -19.44 37.97
CA VAL A 354 27.57 -20.78 37.35
C VAL A 354 28.77 -21.66 37.75
N ARG A 355 28.59 -22.97 37.70
CA ARG A 355 29.57 -23.98 38.08
C ARG A 355 29.84 -24.93 36.92
N PRO A 356 31.02 -25.58 36.87
CA PRO A 356 31.27 -26.67 35.95
C PRO A 356 30.17 -27.74 36.04
N GLY A 357 29.61 -28.12 34.90
CA GLY A 357 28.46 -29.03 34.79
C GLY A 357 27.11 -28.33 34.62
N ASP A 358 26.99 -27.03 34.93
CA ASP A 358 25.75 -26.28 34.69
C ASP A 358 25.43 -26.21 33.20
N SER A 359 24.13 -26.27 32.89
CA SER A 359 23.60 -26.04 31.55
C SER A 359 23.11 -24.60 31.45
N VAL A 360 23.62 -23.87 30.48
CA VAL A 360 23.18 -22.51 30.15
C VAL A 360 22.49 -22.56 28.81
N SER A 361 21.31 -21.96 28.69
CA SER A 361 20.62 -21.86 27.41
C SER A 361 20.05 -20.47 27.20
N VAL A 362 19.80 -20.12 25.94
CA VAL A 362 19.09 -18.92 25.55
C VAL A 362 18.02 -19.28 24.54
N THR A 363 16.81 -18.80 24.76
CA THR A 363 15.72 -18.86 23.79
C THR A 363 15.48 -17.46 23.24
N VAL A 364 15.50 -17.36 21.92
CA VAL A 364 15.15 -16.15 21.19
C VAL A 364 13.83 -16.37 20.49
N THR A 365 12.90 -15.42 20.62
CA THR A 365 11.56 -15.49 20.02
C THR A 365 11.19 -14.16 19.39
N ASP A 366 10.69 -14.18 18.16
CA ASP A 366 9.99 -13.05 17.57
C ASP A 366 8.58 -12.91 18.20
N PRO A 367 8.32 -11.82 18.95
CA PRO A 367 7.05 -11.65 19.63
C PRO A 367 5.92 -11.17 18.71
N THR A 368 6.18 -10.96 17.42
CA THR A 368 5.25 -10.34 16.46
C THR A 368 3.81 -10.81 16.61
N ALA A 369 2.87 -9.86 16.59
CA ALA A 369 1.45 -10.15 16.54
C ALA A 369 1.01 -10.67 15.16
N TYR A 370 1.92 -10.65 14.17
CA TYR A 370 1.64 -11.04 12.79
C TYR A 370 1.43 -12.54 12.62
N VAL A 371 1.86 -13.35 13.59
CA VAL A 371 1.74 -14.80 13.55
C VAL A 371 0.99 -15.26 14.80
N ARG A 372 -0.14 -15.95 14.59
CA ARG A 372 -0.97 -16.49 15.68
C ARG A 372 -0.91 -18.00 15.78
N ASP A 373 -0.49 -18.71 14.73
CA ASP A 373 -0.35 -20.15 14.76
C ASP A 373 0.79 -20.57 15.73
N PRO A 374 0.47 -21.28 16.84
CA PRO A 374 1.47 -21.73 17.80
C PRO A 374 2.55 -22.64 17.20
N ALA A 375 2.22 -23.42 16.16
CA ALA A 375 3.19 -24.27 15.49
C ALA A 375 4.25 -23.44 14.76
N VAL A 376 3.83 -22.32 14.15
CA VAL A 376 4.76 -21.38 13.51
C VAL A 376 5.52 -20.57 14.56
N ARG A 377 4.84 -20.07 15.60
CA ARG A 377 5.48 -19.31 16.69
C ARG A 377 6.55 -20.12 17.41
N GLY A 378 6.32 -21.40 17.65
CA GLY A 378 7.29 -22.33 18.26
C GLY A 378 8.31 -22.89 17.28
N GLY A 379 8.12 -22.70 15.98
CA GLY A 379 9.02 -23.19 14.94
C GLY A 379 10.29 -22.35 14.78
N ALA A 380 11.31 -22.91 14.14
CA ALA A 380 12.63 -22.28 13.99
C ALA A 380 12.61 -20.93 13.25
N ALA A 381 11.58 -20.67 12.45
CA ALA A 381 11.36 -19.41 11.77
C ALA A 381 11.13 -18.24 12.74
N LEU A 382 10.49 -18.47 13.90
CA LEU A 382 10.20 -17.43 14.90
C LEU A 382 10.82 -17.69 16.28
N THR A 383 11.15 -18.93 16.65
CA THR A 383 11.75 -19.28 17.95
C THR A 383 12.91 -20.24 17.79
N GLN A 384 14.06 -19.94 18.40
CA GLN A 384 15.21 -20.83 18.44
C GLN A 384 15.89 -20.81 19.79
N THR A 385 16.48 -21.96 20.17
CA THR A 385 17.26 -22.10 21.40
C THR A 385 18.71 -22.45 21.07
N ARG A 386 19.65 -21.94 21.87
CA ARG A 386 21.04 -22.38 21.93
C ARG A 386 21.37 -22.79 23.36
N SER A 387 22.22 -23.80 23.53
CA SER A 387 22.62 -24.33 24.83
C SER A 387 24.11 -24.59 24.88
N TRP A 388 24.70 -24.37 26.06
CA TRP A 388 26.11 -24.58 26.39
C TRP A 388 26.23 -25.36 27.70
N THR A 389 27.29 -26.14 27.83
CA THR A 389 27.68 -26.74 29.11
C THR A 389 28.87 -25.97 29.67
N VAL A 390 28.83 -25.63 30.95
CA VAL A 390 29.93 -24.95 31.64
C VAL A 390 31.02 -25.96 31.98
N GLY A 391 32.26 -25.70 31.55
CA GLY A 391 33.45 -26.48 31.83
C GLY A 391 34.29 -25.91 32.98
N ALA A 392 35.27 -26.69 33.44
CA ALA A 392 36.18 -26.29 34.51
C ALA A 392 37.31 -25.34 34.08
N THR A 393 37.65 -25.34 32.79
CA THR A 393 38.80 -24.60 32.25
C THR A 393 38.31 -23.37 31.48
N PRO A 394 38.79 -22.16 31.81
CA PRO A 394 38.59 -20.98 30.96
C PRO A 394 39.17 -21.22 29.57
N ILE A 395 38.43 -20.89 28.51
CA ILE A 395 38.99 -20.89 27.16
C ILE A 395 39.65 -19.54 26.94
N THR A 396 40.98 -19.52 26.80
CA THR A 396 41.70 -18.32 26.38
C THR A 396 41.51 -18.10 24.88
N GLY A 397 41.13 -16.88 24.50
CA GLY A 397 41.01 -16.45 23.11
C GLY A 397 41.84 -15.19 22.84
N PRO A 398 42.18 -14.91 21.58
CA PRO A 398 42.85 -13.66 21.22
C PRO A 398 41.96 -12.46 21.57
N ALA A 399 42.59 -11.32 21.89
CA ALA A 399 41.87 -10.07 22.06
C ALA A 399 41.18 -9.69 20.75
N VAL A 400 39.91 -9.26 20.84
CA VAL A 400 39.14 -8.76 19.70
C VAL A 400 39.16 -7.23 19.67
N PRO A 401 39.09 -6.59 18.48
CA PRO A 401 39.01 -5.13 18.40
C PRO A 401 37.71 -4.62 19.03
N VAL A 402 37.69 -3.37 19.49
CA VAL A 402 36.44 -2.69 19.88
C VAL A 402 35.82 -2.13 18.61
N SER A 403 34.78 -2.78 18.08
CA SER A 403 34.19 -2.37 16.80
C SER A 403 32.72 -2.75 16.68
N ILE A 404 32.01 -1.96 15.89
CA ILE A 404 30.64 -2.21 15.42
C ILE A 404 30.73 -3.10 14.17
N THR A 405 30.21 -4.32 14.27
CA THR A 405 30.27 -5.34 13.19
C THR A 405 29.05 -5.31 12.28
N ALA A 406 27.91 -4.82 12.76
CA ALA A 406 26.73 -4.55 11.97
C ALA A 406 25.92 -3.41 12.60
N ALA A 407 25.05 -2.80 11.80
CA ALA A 407 24.24 -1.65 12.21
C ALA A 407 23.04 -1.50 11.27
N THR A 408 21.99 -0.81 11.73
CA THR A 408 20.89 -0.37 10.85
C THR A 408 21.46 0.35 9.64
N GLN A 409 21.13 -0.11 8.43
CA GLN A 409 21.64 0.46 7.18
C GLN A 409 20.79 1.65 6.72
N THR A 410 21.45 2.68 6.22
CA THR A 410 20.84 3.92 5.69
C THR A 410 21.36 4.29 4.31
N THR A 411 21.91 3.34 3.55
CA THR A 411 22.55 3.58 2.25
C THR A 411 21.66 4.34 1.26
N GLU A 412 20.34 4.26 1.39
CA GLU A 412 19.38 4.92 0.49
C GLU A 412 18.29 5.74 1.22
N ARG A 413 18.25 5.74 2.56
CA ARG A 413 17.19 6.42 3.36
C ARG A 413 17.59 6.70 4.80
N ALA A 414 16.98 7.72 5.40
CA ALA A 414 17.02 7.96 6.84
C ALA A 414 16.30 6.83 7.62
N VAL A 415 16.57 6.71 8.93
CA VAL A 415 15.75 5.86 9.81
C VAL A 415 14.49 6.61 10.21
N GLY A 416 13.35 5.94 10.28
CA GLY A 416 12.09 6.55 10.70
C GLY A 416 12.05 6.84 12.20
N GLY A 417 11.24 7.82 12.62
CA GLY A 417 11.10 8.21 14.03
C GLY A 417 10.50 7.13 14.94
N LYS A 418 10.00 6.04 14.37
CA LYS A 418 9.49 4.85 15.08
C LYS A 418 10.37 3.62 14.93
N ASP A 419 11.51 3.73 14.27
CA ASP A 419 12.39 2.60 14.04
C ASP A 419 13.10 2.16 15.33
N VAL A 420 13.37 0.86 15.43
CA VAL A 420 14.35 0.28 16.34
C VAL A 420 15.70 0.29 15.63
N VAL A 421 16.62 1.13 16.10
CA VAL A 421 17.98 1.24 15.56
C VAL A 421 18.91 0.32 16.34
N TYR A 422 19.79 -0.42 15.65
CA TYR A 422 20.68 -1.38 16.29
C TYR A 422 22.15 -1.19 15.93
N VAL A 423 23.01 -1.69 16.81
CA VAL A 423 24.43 -2.00 16.55
C VAL A 423 24.76 -3.40 17.05
N GLU A 424 25.43 -4.19 16.23
CA GLU A 424 26.11 -5.41 16.67
C GLU A 424 27.58 -5.10 16.88
N THR A 425 28.22 -5.78 17.83
CA THR A 425 29.61 -5.50 18.19
C THR A 425 30.45 -6.75 18.07
N THR A 426 31.76 -6.58 18.07
CA THR A 426 32.67 -7.68 18.40
C THR A 426 32.38 -8.22 19.81
N HIS A 427 32.75 -9.48 20.05
CA HIS A 427 32.42 -10.20 21.28
C HIS A 427 33.68 -10.63 22.06
N PRO A 428 34.23 -9.77 22.95
CA PRO A 428 35.27 -10.19 23.87
C PRO A 428 34.79 -11.35 24.75
N ARG A 429 35.68 -12.30 25.05
CA ARG A 429 35.30 -13.47 25.88
C ARG A 429 35.10 -13.16 27.35
N ASN A 430 35.68 -12.08 27.87
CA ASN A 430 35.74 -11.78 29.30
C ASN A 430 35.18 -10.39 29.67
N SER A 431 34.65 -9.65 28.70
CA SER A 431 34.03 -8.34 28.91
C SER A 431 32.87 -8.14 27.95
N ILE A 432 31.94 -7.27 28.35
CA ILE A 432 30.85 -6.80 27.49
C ILE A 432 31.25 -5.38 27.06
N LEU A 433 31.19 -5.10 25.76
CA LEU A 433 31.44 -3.75 25.25
C LEU A 433 30.26 -2.83 25.58
N ASP A 434 30.55 -1.62 26.03
CA ASP A 434 29.56 -0.61 26.40
C ASP A 434 29.07 0.14 25.17
N VAL A 435 27.75 0.34 25.06
CA VAL A 435 27.08 1.09 24.00
C VAL A 435 26.48 2.35 24.58
N THR A 436 26.96 3.51 24.13
CA THR A 436 26.39 4.81 24.47
C THR A 436 25.61 5.37 23.29
N TRP A 437 24.31 5.54 23.45
CA TRP A 437 23.45 6.21 22.48
C TRP A 437 23.43 7.72 22.74
N ARG A 438 23.48 8.53 21.68
CA ARG A 438 23.22 9.98 21.74
C ARG A 438 22.23 10.40 20.69
N LEU A 439 21.26 11.22 21.09
CA LEU A 439 20.30 11.87 20.21
C LEU A 439 20.55 13.38 20.29
N ASP A 440 20.80 14.01 19.16
CA ASP A 440 21.14 15.44 19.04
C ASP A 440 22.29 15.85 19.98
N GLY A 441 23.26 14.95 20.18
CA GLY A 441 24.41 15.12 21.05
C GLY A 441 24.16 14.81 22.54
N ALA A 442 22.91 14.70 22.98
CA ALA A 442 22.56 14.34 24.35
C ALA A 442 22.58 12.82 24.55
N VAL A 443 23.16 12.34 25.65
CA VAL A 443 23.19 10.91 25.98
C VAL A 443 21.78 10.42 26.31
N VAL A 444 21.35 9.35 25.62
CA VAL A 444 20.08 8.67 25.90
C VAL A 444 20.33 7.58 26.96
N PRO A 445 19.49 7.49 28.02
CA PRO A 445 19.62 6.42 29.00
C PRO A 445 19.60 5.03 28.34
N ASN A 446 20.65 4.25 28.58
CA ASN A 446 20.77 2.89 28.05
C ASN A 446 20.84 1.85 29.19
N PRO A 447 19.74 1.64 29.94
CA PRO A 447 19.74 0.64 30.99
C PRO A 447 20.05 -0.74 30.40
N ARG A 448 20.83 -1.54 31.14
CA ARG A 448 21.26 -2.90 30.74
C ARG A 448 22.18 -2.97 29.51
N ASN A 449 22.74 -1.82 29.08
CA ASN A 449 23.67 -1.77 27.96
C ASN A 449 23.07 -2.37 26.66
N SER A 450 21.85 -1.93 26.31
CA SER A 450 21.14 -2.39 25.12
C SER A 450 21.89 -2.00 23.84
N ARG A 451 21.91 -2.95 22.91
CA ARG A 451 22.42 -2.82 21.55
C ARG A 451 21.37 -2.27 20.57
N ASN A 452 20.14 -2.10 21.04
CA ASN A 452 19.01 -1.57 20.29
C ASN A 452 18.47 -0.32 20.98
N LEU A 453 18.03 0.65 20.20
CA LEU A 453 17.33 1.84 20.64
C LEU A 453 15.99 1.95 19.91
N ASP A 454 14.90 1.85 20.66
CA ASP A 454 13.54 2.08 20.15
C ASP A 454 13.25 3.59 20.11
N LEU A 455 13.27 4.18 18.91
CA LEU A 455 12.99 5.59 18.74
C LEU A 455 11.51 5.93 19.00
N GLY A 456 10.60 4.97 18.77
CA GLY A 456 9.17 5.14 19.02
C GLY A 456 8.86 5.37 20.50
N ALA A 457 9.71 4.85 21.40
CA ALA A 457 9.60 5.07 22.84
C ALA A 457 10.08 6.47 23.29
N LEU A 458 10.83 7.21 22.44
CA LEU A 458 11.44 8.49 22.81
C LEU A 458 10.54 9.71 22.57
N SER A 459 9.36 9.54 21.97
CA SER A 459 8.39 10.62 21.69
C SER A 459 9.04 11.84 21.01
N LEU A 460 9.76 11.59 19.91
CA LEU A 460 10.49 12.63 19.19
C LEU A 460 9.56 13.73 18.65
N SER A 461 10.02 14.97 18.69
CA SER A 461 9.35 16.09 18.01
C SER A 461 9.41 15.92 16.49
N ALA A 462 8.47 16.51 15.75
CA ALA A 462 8.59 16.53 14.29
C ALA A 462 9.88 17.22 13.85
N GLY A 463 10.62 16.61 12.91
CA GLY A 463 11.87 17.16 12.40
C GLY A 463 12.92 16.12 12.04
N THR A 464 14.12 16.63 11.73
CA THR A 464 15.31 15.81 11.53
C THR A 464 16.12 15.75 12.81
N HIS A 465 16.50 14.55 13.26
CA HIS A 465 17.38 14.36 14.41
C HIS A 465 18.66 13.62 14.02
N ARG A 466 19.71 13.80 14.81
CA ARG A 466 21.00 13.12 14.65
C ARG A 466 21.19 12.08 15.74
N LEU A 467 21.15 10.81 15.37
CA LEU A 467 21.39 9.69 16.26
C LEU A 467 22.83 9.21 16.12
N SER A 468 23.45 8.79 17.22
CA SER A 468 24.74 8.10 17.19
C SER A 468 24.84 7.03 18.27
N ALA A 469 25.63 6.00 17.99
CA ALA A 469 26.03 4.96 18.93
C ALA A 469 27.54 4.92 19.00
N THR A 470 28.09 4.93 20.20
CA THR A 470 29.53 4.75 20.45
C THR A 470 29.74 3.48 21.24
N VAL A 471 30.60 2.60 20.75
CA VAL A 471 30.99 1.35 21.42
C VAL A 471 32.37 1.52 22.04
N THR A 472 32.51 1.18 23.33
CA THR A 472 33.78 1.26 24.10
C THR A 472 34.04 -0.01 24.90
N ASP A 473 35.28 -0.16 25.39
CA ASP A 473 35.65 -1.23 26.32
C ASP A 473 36.18 -0.61 27.62
N ALA A 474 35.44 -0.76 28.73
CA ALA A 474 35.86 -0.25 30.04
C ALA A 474 37.21 -0.84 30.51
N THR A 475 37.58 -2.03 30.03
CA THR A 475 38.85 -2.68 30.37
C THR A 475 40.02 -2.18 29.53
N ARG A 476 39.74 -1.48 28.42
CA ARG A 476 40.74 -0.91 27.49
C ARG A 476 40.39 0.54 27.14
N PRO A 477 40.57 1.48 28.09
CA PRO A 477 40.23 2.88 27.88
C PRO A 477 40.93 3.47 26.64
N GLY A 478 40.20 4.29 25.87
CA GLY A 478 40.71 4.95 24.67
C GLY A 478 40.43 4.22 23.35
N LEU A 479 39.95 2.97 23.38
CA LEU A 479 39.45 2.27 22.19
C LEU A 479 37.94 2.49 22.04
N SER A 480 37.51 2.93 20.85
CA SER A 480 36.10 3.14 20.53
C SER A 480 35.81 2.97 19.05
N ASP A 481 34.56 2.64 18.73
CA ASP A 481 34.01 2.73 17.38
C ASP A 481 32.66 3.46 17.44
N SER A 482 32.20 4.07 16.35
CA SER A 482 30.95 4.83 16.35
C SER A 482 30.22 4.76 15.02
N ARG A 483 28.88 4.84 15.10
CA ARG A 483 27.99 4.97 13.96
C ARG A 483 26.99 6.08 14.19
N GLU A 484 26.55 6.68 13.10
CA GLU A 484 25.63 7.81 13.12
C GLU A 484 24.53 7.61 12.07
N TRP A 485 23.35 8.12 12.38
CA TRP A 485 22.17 8.06 11.52
C TRP A 485 21.47 9.41 11.52
N THR A 486 20.84 9.72 10.40
CA THR A 486 19.81 10.75 10.33
C THR A 486 18.47 10.08 10.65
N VAL A 487 17.75 10.62 11.62
CA VAL A 487 16.39 10.20 11.95
C VAL A 487 15.42 11.16 11.29
N ASP A 488 14.52 10.59 10.52
CA ASP A 488 13.38 11.27 9.94
C ASP A 488 12.12 11.07 10.78
N ASN A 489 11.67 12.15 11.41
CA ASN A 489 10.41 12.19 12.13
C ASN A 489 9.47 13.29 11.58
N VAL A 490 9.67 13.71 10.32
CA VAL A 490 8.67 14.49 9.59
C VAL A 490 7.69 13.50 8.97
N LEU A 491 6.40 13.83 9.01
CA LEU A 491 5.38 12.95 8.45
C LEU A 491 5.07 13.37 7.01
N PRO A 492 4.94 12.42 6.07
CA PRO A 492 4.57 12.73 4.70
C PRO A 492 3.08 13.12 4.61
N ALA A 493 2.71 13.73 3.49
CA ALA A 493 1.32 14.08 3.19
C ALA A 493 0.96 13.71 1.75
N ALA A 494 -0.32 13.50 1.48
CA ALA A 494 -0.85 13.34 0.12
C ALA A 494 -2.04 14.28 -0.10
N PRO A 495 -1.83 15.58 -0.34
CA PRO A 495 -2.93 16.49 -0.64
C PRO A 495 -3.76 15.99 -1.83
N ALA A 496 -5.09 16.05 -1.67
CA ALA A 496 -6.04 15.67 -2.71
C ALA A 496 -6.48 16.89 -3.53
N THR A 497 -6.50 16.75 -4.85
CA THR A 497 -7.10 17.70 -5.79
C THR A 497 -8.28 17.02 -6.47
N LEU A 498 -9.46 17.64 -6.41
CA LEU A 498 -10.69 17.07 -6.97
C LEU A 498 -11.09 17.79 -8.26
N SER A 499 -11.84 17.10 -9.12
CA SER A 499 -12.59 17.77 -10.19
C SER A 499 -13.56 18.81 -9.61
N ALA A 500 -13.95 19.80 -10.41
CA ALA A 500 -14.79 20.89 -9.93
C ALA A 500 -16.20 20.37 -9.55
N PRO A 501 -16.67 20.54 -8.30
CA PRO A 501 -18.00 20.11 -7.93
C PRO A 501 -19.08 21.02 -8.52
N LEU A 502 -20.31 20.50 -8.58
CA LEU A 502 -21.50 21.26 -8.95
C LEU A 502 -21.78 22.35 -7.92
N THR A 503 -21.63 22.00 -6.64
CA THR A 503 -21.82 22.85 -5.46
C THR A 503 -21.24 22.11 -4.24
N ARG A 504 -21.30 22.72 -3.06
CA ARG A 504 -21.07 22.05 -1.79
C ARG A 504 -22.34 22.02 -0.95
N THR A 505 -22.55 20.92 -0.22
CA THR A 505 -23.63 20.84 0.77
C THR A 505 -23.40 21.83 1.91
N VAL A 506 -24.44 22.14 2.69
CA VAL A 506 -24.29 22.95 3.91
C VAL A 506 -23.35 22.28 4.92
N GLY A 507 -23.27 20.95 4.92
CA GLY A 507 -22.31 20.16 5.70
C GLY A 507 -20.90 20.07 5.10
N GLY A 508 -20.65 20.69 3.94
CA GLY A 508 -19.31 20.78 3.33
C GLY A 508 -18.95 19.67 2.32
N SER A 509 -19.85 18.74 2.03
CA SER A 509 -19.63 17.68 1.02
C SER A 509 -19.61 18.27 -0.40
N ASN A 510 -18.72 17.78 -1.25
CA ASN A 510 -18.64 18.18 -2.66
C ASN A 510 -19.70 17.40 -3.46
N VAL A 511 -20.57 18.09 -4.20
CA VAL A 511 -21.68 17.45 -4.93
C VAL A 511 -21.31 17.27 -6.40
N TYR A 512 -21.52 16.07 -6.93
CA TYR A 512 -21.25 15.70 -8.31
C TYR A 512 -22.44 14.96 -8.94
N PHE A 513 -22.51 14.98 -10.27
CA PHE A 513 -23.37 14.08 -11.03
C PHE A 513 -22.51 13.00 -11.64
N GLU A 514 -22.89 11.73 -11.43
CA GLU A 514 -22.33 10.52 -12.07
C GLU A 514 -20.83 10.22 -11.82
N GLU A 515 -19.98 11.21 -11.59
CA GLU A 515 -18.54 10.99 -11.53
C GLU A 515 -17.78 12.14 -10.84
N PHE A 516 -16.60 11.81 -10.32
CA PHE A 516 -15.61 12.81 -9.94
C PHE A 516 -14.19 12.24 -10.10
N ASP A 517 -13.22 13.13 -10.26
CA ASP A 517 -11.80 12.76 -10.34
C ASP A 517 -11.07 13.20 -9.07
N MET A 518 -10.08 12.41 -8.66
CA MET A 518 -9.17 12.73 -7.56
C MET A 518 -7.73 12.47 -7.97
N ALA A 519 -6.90 13.52 -7.90
CA ALA A 519 -5.46 13.37 -7.91
C ALA A 519 -4.92 13.46 -6.49
N LEU A 520 -3.99 12.57 -6.13
CA LEU A 520 -3.16 12.73 -4.94
C LEU A 520 -1.77 13.21 -5.34
N ALA A 521 -1.19 14.08 -4.52
CA ALA A 521 0.20 14.53 -4.65
C ALA A 521 1.03 14.09 -3.43
N PRO A 522 1.38 12.78 -3.30
CA PRO A 522 2.22 12.31 -2.20
C PRO A 522 3.55 13.05 -2.19
N ALA A 523 3.91 13.62 -1.05
CA ALA A 523 5.10 14.43 -0.87
C ALA A 523 5.65 14.27 0.55
N ASP A 524 6.96 14.46 0.66
CA ASP A 524 7.73 14.41 1.88
C ASP A 524 8.85 15.46 1.85
N ASP A 525 9.47 15.75 2.99
CA ASP A 525 10.56 16.73 3.08
C ASP A 525 11.92 16.17 2.64
N ARG A 526 12.00 14.87 2.32
CA ARG A 526 13.22 14.21 1.84
C ARG A 526 13.07 13.53 0.48
N PRO A 527 14.20 13.30 -0.22
CA PRO A 527 14.22 12.49 -1.44
C PRO A 527 13.79 11.05 -1.15
N GLY A 528 13.04 10.47 -2.07
CA GLY A 528 12.54 9.11 -1.99
C GLY A 528 11.20 9.01 -2.70
N PHE A 529 10.78 7.78 -3.02
CA PHE A 529 9.44 7.58 -3.54
C PHE A 529 8.44 7.60 -2.38
N VAL A 530 7.44 8.48 -2.46
CA VAL A 530 6.39 8.61 -1.46
C VAL A 530 5.14 7.89 -1.97
N VAL A 531 4.68 6.90 -1.20
CA VAL A 531 3.53 6.09 -1.55
C VAL A 531 2.25 6.81 -1.12
N GLY A 532 1.37 7.12 -2.06
CA GLY A 532 0.03 7.62 -1.75
C GLY A 532 -0.94 6.47 -1.46
N GLU A 533 -1.86 6.69 -0.52
CA GLU A 533 -2.96 5.78 -0.25
C GLU A 533 -4.27 6.55 -0.07
N PHE A 534 -5.38 5.92 -0.42
CA PHE A 534 -6.71 6.40 -0.05
C PHE A 534 -7.62 5.24 0.36
N ARG A 535 -8.73 5.53 1.04
CA ARG A 535 -9.78 4.55 1.31
C ARG A 535 -11.15 5.20 1.19
N LEU A 536 -12.12 4.38 0.81
CA LEU A 536 -13.52 4.77 0.65
C LEU A 536 -14.31 4.28 1.86
N ASP A 537 -15.13 5.14 2.46
CA ASP A 537 -16.11 4.78 3.49
C ASP A 537 -15.54 3.98 4.67
N ARG A 538 -14.30 4.30 5.06
CA ARG A 538 -13.51 3.63 6.10
C ARG A 538 -13.20 2.15 5.86
N ASP A 539 -13.29 1.71 4.60
CA ASP A 539 -12.84 0.38 4.19
C ASP A 539 -11.30 0.29 4.15
N GLY A 540 -10.74 -0.66 3.41
CA GLY A 540 -9.30 -0.86 3.31
C GLY A 540 -8.54 0.30 2.67
N TRP A 541 -7.31 0.54 3.15
CA TRP A 541 -6.37 1.42 2.45
C TRP A 541 -5.98 0.81 1.10
N PHE A 542 -6.12 1.63 0.07
CA PHE A 542 -5.84 1.33 -1.31
C PHE A 542 -4.66 2.18 -1.80
N ASN A 543 -3.66 1.53 -2.38
CA ASN A 543 -2.49 2.18 -2.94
C ASN A 543 -2.86 3.03 -4.15
N TYR A 544 -2.52 4.31 -4.11
CA TYR A 544 -2.72 5.24 -5.20
C TYR A 544 -1.58 5.11 -6.21
N PHE A 545 -1.86 4.49 -7.35
CA PHE A 545 -0.92 4.36 -8.46
C PHE A 545 -1.28 5.25 -9.66
N GLY A 546 -2.26 6.14 -9.52
CA GLY A 546 -2.87 6.88 -10.64
C GLY A 546 -3.92 6.03 -11.37
N TRP A 547 -4.21 6.37 -12.62
CA TRP A 547 -5.22 5.67 -13.41
C TRP A 547 -4.62 4.49 -14.24
N PRO A 548 -5.25 3.30 -14.24
CA PRO A 548 -4.83 2.16 -15.06
C PRO A 548 -4.75 2.49 -16.56
N ASP A 549 -3.77 1.90 -17.25
CA ASP A 549 -3.55 2.05 -18.71
C ASP A 549 -3.55 3.52 -19.19
N ALA A 550 -3.10 4.43 -18.33
CA ALA A 550 -3.00 5.86 -18.61
C ALA A 550 -1.65 6.42 -18.20
N PRO A 551 -1.23 7.56 -18.77
CA PRO A 551 0.02 8.22 -18.39
C PRO A 551 0.09 8.50 -16.88
N ALA A 552 1.30 8.42 -16.33
CA ALA A 552 1.56 8.78 -14.94
C ALA A 552 1.03 10.18 -14.61
N GLY A 553 0.39 10.33 -13.45
CA GLY A 553 -0.24 11.58 -13.02
C GLY A 553 -1.69 11.76 -13.47
N THR A 554 -2.25 10.84 -14.26
CA THR A 554 -3.69 10.83 -14.56
C THR A 554 -4.49 10.63 -13.26
N PRO A 555 -5.44 11.54 -12.93
CA PRO A 555 -6.28 11.42 -11.73
C PRO A 555 -7.05 10.09 -11.67
N PHE A 556 -7.32 9.62 -10.47
CA PHE A 556 -8.19 8.47 -10.26
C PHE A 556 -9.66 8.88 -10.48
N HIS A 557 -10.34 8.17 -11.35
CA HIS A 557 -11.69 8.49 -11.78
C HIS A 557 -12.72 7.61 -11.06
N PHE A 558 -13.73 8.22 -10.44
CA PHE A 558 -14.76 7.52 -9.66
C PHE A 558 -16.12 7.62 -10.33
N THR A 559 -16.84 6.50 -10.39
CA THR A 559 -18.24 6.46 -10.82
C THR A 559 -19.06 5.48 -9.96
N PRO A 560 -20.39 5.60 -9.91
CA PRO A 560 -21.27 4.69 -9.19
C PRO A 560 -21.07 3.21 -9.52
N LYS A 561 -20.62 2.90 -10.75
CA LYS A 561 -20.42 1.52 -11.22
C LYS A 561 -18.95 1.16 -11.49
N GLY A 562 -18.05 2.13 -11.35
CA GLY A 562 -16.68 2.08 -11.83
C GLY A 562 -16.55 2.07 -13.35
N THR A 563 -15.30 2.07 -13.80
CA THR A 563 -14.92 2.10 -15.22
C THR A 563 -14.24 0.79 -15.59
N VAL A 564 -14.66 0.22 -16.72
CA VAL A 564 -14.10 -1.04 -17.24
C VAL A 564 -12.83 -0.77 -18.02
N ILE A 565 -11.71 -1.30 -17.56
CA ILE A 565 -10.40 -1.25 -18.22
C ILE A 565 -9.86 -2.68 -18.30
N LYS A 566 -9.62 -3.16 -19.53
CA LYS A 566 -9.11 -4.52 -19.82
C LYS A 566 -9.83 -5.60 -18.99
N SER A 567 -11.15 -5.52 -18.97
CA SER A 567 -12.07 -6.45 -18.28
C SER A 567 -11.97 -6.48 -16.75
N LEU A 568 -11.44 -5.42 -16.14
CA LEU A 568 -11.54 -5.13 -14.70
C LEU A 568 -12.25 -3.79 -14.47
N VAL A 569 -12.90 -3.65 -13.33
CA VAL A 569 -13.58 -2.42 -12.93
C VAL A 569 -12.71 -1.68 -11.92
N TYR A 570 -12.48 -0.39 -12.15
CA TYR A 570 -11.74 0.52 -11.27
C TYR A 570 -12.60 1.73 -10.90
N GLY A 571 -12.35 2.36 -9.76
CA GLY A 571 -13.06 3.58 -9.38
C GLY A 571 -14.53 3.38 -9.05
N ASN A 572 -14.90 2.17 -8.65
CA ASN A 572 -16.28 1.84 -8.31
C ASN A 572 -16.66 2.31 -6.91
N LEU A 573 -17.70 3.15 -6.83
CA LEU A 573 -18.29 3.61 -5.57
C LEU A 573 -19.37 2.65 -5.02
N GLY A 574 -19.77 1.64 -5.81
CA GLY A 574 -20.83 0.70 -5.49
C GLY A 574 -20.46 -0.42 -4.53
N SER A 575 -21.40 -1.34 -4.32
CA SER A 575 -21.37 -2.42 -3.29
C SER A 575 -20.27 -3.49 -3.43
N GLY A 576 -19.33 -3.34 -4.37
CA GLY A 576 -18.25 -4.29 -4.66
C GLY A 576 -16.85 -3.79 -4.30
N GLY A 577 -16.73 -2.54 -3.81
CA GLY A 577 -15.46 -1.90 -3.53
C GLY A 577 -14.76 -1.35 -4.77
N LEU A 578 -13.57 -0.77 -4.56
CA LEU A 578 -12.82 0.04 -5.55
C LEU A 578 -12.38 -0.72 -6.80
N SER A 579 -12.13 -2.03 -6.67
CA SER A 579 -11.64 -2.91 -7.73
C SER A 579 -12.40 -4.22 -7.72
N LYS A 580 -12.88 -4.67 -8.90
CA LYS A 580 -13.57 -5.96 -9.06
C LYS A 580 -13.49 -6.53 -10.48
N ALA A 581 -13.92 -7.77 -10.68
CA ALA A 581 -14.13 -8.32 -12.02
C ALA A 581 -15.43 -7.78 -12.63
N VAL A 582 -15.46 -7.66 -13.96
CA VAL A 582 -16.61 -7.09 -14.70
C VAL A 582 -17.91 -7.87 -14.56
N PHE A 583 -17.81 -9.18 -14.31
CA PHE A 583 -18.97 -10.07 -14.16
C PHE A 583 -19.52 -10.09 -12.74
N GLU A 584 -18.81 -9.56 -11.76
CA GLU A 584 -19.30 -9.51 -10.39
C GLU A 584 -20.41 -8.45 -10.29
N PRO A 585 -21.60 -8.80 -9.76
CA PRO A 585 -22.72 -7.88 -9.69
C PRO A 585 -22.40 -6.72 -8.74
N THR A 586 -22.86 -5.51 -9.08
CA THR A 586 -22.76 -4.33 -8.20
C THR A 586 -23.99 -3.47 -8.28
N GLU A 587 -24.44 -3.06 -7.10
CA GLU A 587 -25.36 -1.94 -6.98
C GLU A 587 -24.61 -0.62 -7.15
N PRO A 588 -25.15 0.35 -7.92
CA PRO A 588 -24.50 1.64 -8.11
C PRO A 588 -24.32 2.39 -6.79
N GLY A 589 -23.12 2.90 -6.55
CA GLY A 589 -22.79 3.76 -5.41
C GLY A 589 -23.20 5.20 -5.63
N TYR A 590 -24.50 5.47 -5.75
CA TYR A 590 -25.00 6.84 -5.58
C TYR A 590 -25.15 7.12 -4.10
N GLY A 591 -24.62 8.23 -3.63
CA GLY A 591 -24.55 8.48 -2.19
C GLY A 591 -23.48 9.48 -1.81
N THR A 592 -23.41 9.75 -0.52
CA THR A 592 -22.31 10.49 0.10
C THR A 592 -21.23 9.52 0.54
N HIS A 593 -20.05 9.66 -0.04
CA HIS A 593 -18.87 8.86 0.25
C HIS A 593 -17.86 9.68 1.03
N THR A 594 -17.24 9.05 2.02
CA THR A 594 -16.06 9.60 2.70
C THR A 594 -14.80 9.05 2.05
N VAL A 595 -13.91 9.95 1.62
CA VAL A 595 -12.59 9.56 1.12
C VAL A 595 -11.55 10.04 2.12
N GLU A 596 -10.76 9.11 2.64
CA GLU A 596 -9.59 9.42 3.45
C GLU A 596 -8.34 9.17 2.62
N HIS A 597 -7.31 9.99 2.78
CA HIS A 597 -6.09 9.90 2.00
C HIS A 597 -4.86 10.20 2.87
N ARG A 598 -3.76 9.49 2.62
CA ARG A 598 -2.50 9.64 3.36
C ARG A 598 -1.30 9.28 2.48
N ALA A 599 -0.11 9.41 3.05
CA ALA A 599 1.14 9.01 2.41
C ALA A 599 2.01 8.14 3.33
N ILE A 600 2.93 7.38 2.74
CA ILE A 600 4.01 6.67 3.41
C ILE A 600 5.32 7.08 2.74
N ASP A 601 6.30 7.55 3.51
CA ASP A 601 7.60 7.98 2.99
C ASP A 601 8.59 6.81 2.85
N ALA A 602 9.77 7.09 2.31
CA ALA A 602 10.81 6.09 2.11
C ALA A 602 11.41 5.55 3.42
N ALA A 603 11.35 6.32 4.53
CA ALA A 603 11.75 5.89 5.87
C ALA A 603 10.70 4.95 6.51
N GLY A 604 9.48 4.92 5.96
CA GLY A 604 8.36 4.13 6.41
C GLY A 604 7.46 4.84 7.43
N ASN A 605 7.58 6.16 7.60
CA ASN A 605 6.62 6.91 8.41
C ASN A 605 5.28 7.01 7.67
N ILE A 606 4.19 6.88 8.42
CA ILE A 606 2.83 6.96 7.89
C ILE A 606 2.26 8.32 8.26
N GLY A 607 1.89 9.10 7.25
CA GLY A 607 1.30 10.41 7.39
C GLY A 607 -0.08 10.38 8.06
N ALA A 608 -0.46 11.50 8.68
CA ALA A 608 -1.82 11.69 9.14
C ALA A 608 -2.79 11.68 7.95
N ALA A 609 -3.96 11.05 8.12
CA ALA A 609 -4.98 11.01 7.08
C ALA A 609 -5.70 12.37 6.97
N GLY A 610 -5.74 12.92 5.76
CA GLY A 610 -6.72 13.93 5.38
C GLY A 610 -8.04 13.26 4.96
N SER A 611 -9.12 14.02 4.92
CA SER A 611 -10.40 13.50 4.44
C SER A 611 -11.27 14.56 3.78
N PHE A 612 -12.14 14.11 2.88
CA PHE A 612 -13.22 14.89 2.30
C PHE A 612 -14.43 14.00 2.04
N THR A 613 -15.57 14.62 1.78
CA THR A 613 -16.79 13.92 1.36
C THR A 613 -17.19 14.31 -0.06
N ALA A 614 -17.71 13.33 -0.80
CA ALA A 614 -18.24 13.48 -2.15
C ALA A 614 -19.64 12.87 -2.22
N THR A 615 -20.64 13.70 -2.51
CA THR A 615 -22.03 13.28 -2.75
C THR A 615 -22.23 13.10 -4.26
N VAL A 616 -22.33 11.86 -4.71
CA VAL A 616 -22.49 11.50 -6.13
C VAL A 616 -23.96 11.17 -6.40
N LEU A 617 -24.57 11.98 -7.26
CA LEU A 617 -25.99 11.94 -7.58
C LEU A 617 -26.20 11.39 -8.99
N PRO A 618 -27.33 10.70 -9.26
CA PRO A 618 -27.72 10.38 -10.62
C PRO A 618 -28.19 11.65 -11.34
N GLY A 619 -27.91 11.75 -12.64
CA GLY A 619 -28.41 12.83 -13.48
C GLY A 619 -27.32 13.59 -14.23
N SER A 620 -27.68 14.73 -14.80
CA SER A 620 -26.76 15.63 -15.47
C SER A 620 -27.36 17.03 -15.50
N SER A 621 -26.55 18.08 -15.66
CA SER A 621 -27.07 19.42 -15.88
C SER A 621 -27.37 19.66 -17.36
N PRO A 622 -28.57 20.12 -17.73
CA PRO A 622 -28.89 20.42 -19.12
C PRO A 622 -28.09 21.64 -19.61
N ALA A 623 -27.69 21.63 -20.88
CA ALA A 623 -26.96 22.73 -21.48
C ALA A 623 -27.82 24.01 -21.56
N CYS A 624 -27.26 25.13 -21.14
CA CYS A 624 -27.96 26.42 -21.11
C CYS A 624 -28.27 26.94 -22.51
N THR A 625 -29.54 27.26 -22.79
CA THR A 625 -29.91 28.02 -24.00
C THR A 625 -29.95 29.53 -23.73
N THR A 626 -30.10 29.91 -22.46
CA THR A 626 -30.07 31.32 -22.03
C THR A 626 -29.40 31.40 -20.67
N THR A 627 -28.39 32.25 -20.53
CA THR A 627 -27.67 32.43 -19.26
C THR A 627 -27.88 33.85 -18.73
N VAL A 628 -28.28 33.94 -17.47
CA VAL A 628 -28.42 35.19 -16.71
C VAL A 628 -27.35 35.21 -15.63
N THR A 629 -26.57 36.30 -15.62
CA THR A 629 -25.51 36.56 -14.62
C THR A 629 -25.69 37.96 -14.02
N GLY A 630 -25.00 38.23 -12.92
CA GLY A 630 -24.99 39.55 -12.28
C GLY A 630 -26.33 39.92 -11.62
N VAL A 631 -26.53 41.21 -11.36
CA VAL A 631 -27.73 41.71 -10.67
C VAL A 631 -28.86 41.97 -11.67
N ARG A 632 -30.04 41.45 -11.37
CA ARG A 632 -31.27 41.71 -12.13
C ARG A 632 -32.39 42.12 -11.18
N ALA A 633 -32.87 43.35 -11.33
CA ALA A 633 -34.10 43.79 -10.71
C ALA A 633 -35.30 43.37 -11.59
N GLY A 634 -36.30 42.75 -10.98
CA GLY A 634 -37.50 42.27 -11.68
C GLY A 634 -37.52 40.76 -11.91
N SER A 635 -38.67 40.27 -12.41
CA SER A 635 -38.94 38.84 -12.56
C SER A 635 -38.20 38.23 -13.75
N VAL A 636 -37.78 36.97 -13.60
CA VAL A 636 -37.22 36.14 -14.68
C VAL A 636 -38.23 35.07 -15.08
N VAL A 637 -38.47 34.91 -16.39
CA VAL A 637 -39.37 33.88 -16.92
C VAL A 637 -38.60 32.96 -17.85
N ALA A 638 -38.42 31.71 -17.43
CA ALA A 638 -37.93 30.64 -18.30
C ALA A 638 -39.09 30.16 -19.17
N ALA A 639 -39.18 30.69 -20.40
CA ALA A 639 -40.33 30.48 -21.28
C ALA A 639 -40.20 29.23 -22.15
N THR A 640 -39.01 28.98 -22.69
CA THR A 640 -38.65 27.80 -23.51
C THR A 640 -37.16 27.50 -23.31
N GLY A 641 -36.72 26.28 -23.67
CA GLY A 641 -35.33 25.87 -23.52
C GLY A 641 -34.87 25.85 -22.07
N VAL A 642 -33.57 26.04 -21.84
CA VAL A 642 -32.92 25.96 -20.53
C VAL A 642 -32.43 27.34 -20.12
N THR A 643 -33.07 27.93 -19.11
CA THR A 643 -32.59 29.17 -18.50
C THR A 643 -31.66 28.85 -17.35
N CYS A 644 -30.43 29.32 -17.43
CA CYS A 644 -29.42 29.18 -16.38
C CYS A 644 -29.23 30.50 -15.64
N LEU A 645 -29.41 30.50 -14.33
CA LEU A 645 -28.98 31.58 -13.45
C LEU A 645 -27.63 31.18 -12.88
N SER A 646 -26.55 31.89 -13.22
CA SER A 646 -25.19 31.56 -12.78
C SER A 646 -24.53 32.79 -12.17
N ASN A 647 -24.11 32.69 -10.90
CA ASN A 647 -23.57 33.83 -10.15
C ASN A 647 -24.47 35.08 -10.26
N ALA A 648 -25.79 34.87 -10.26
CA ALA A 648 -26.79 35.90 -10.45
C ALA A 648 -27.43 36.33 -9.13
N ARG A 649 -27.94 37.56 -9.07
CA ARG A 649 -28.75 38.07 -7.97
C ARG A 649 -30.07 38.60 -8.55
N ILE A 650 -31.15 37.85 -8.34
CA ILE A 650 -32.48 38.18 -8.85
C ILE A 650 -33.32 38.77 -7.72
N ALA A 651 -33.77 40.01 -7.88
CA ALA A 651 -34.74 40.65 -6.99
C ALA A 651 -36.11 40.67 -7.66
N GLY A 652 -36.84 39.56 -7.57
CA GLY A 652 -38.09 39.32 -8.28
C GLY A 652 -38.46 37.85 -8.37
N THR A 653 -39.63 37.57 -8.94
CA THR A 653 -40.13 36.19 -9.09
C THR A 653 -39.38 35.47 -10.21
N VAL A 654 -39.05 34.19 -10.01
CA VAL A 654 -38.55 33.30 -11.06
C VAL A 654 -39.66 32.31 -11.44
N THR A 655 -40.10 32.33 -12.69
CA THR A 655 -41.17 31.46 -13.19
C THR A 655 -40.69 30.57 -14.33
N VAL A 656 -40.90 29.26 -14.20
CA VAL A 656 -40.61 28.27 -15.25
C VAL A 656 -41.92 27.84 -15.89
N ARG A 657 -42.04 28.06 -17.20
CA ARG A 657 -43.22 27.68 -17.99
C ARG A 657 -43.17 26.19 -18.37
N PRO A 658 -44.32 25.62 -18.76
CA PRO A 658 -44.39 24.23 -19.19
C PRO A 658 -43.39 23.90 -20.30
N GLY A 659 -42.67 22.81 -20.14
CA GLY A 659 -41.65 22.33 -21.09
C GLY A 659 -40.31 23.11 -21.07
N ALA A 660 -40.20 24.21 -20.31
CA ALA A 660 -38.93 24.89 -20.10
C ALA A 660 -38.16 24.27 -18.92
N SER A 661 -36.86 24.54 -18.84
CA SER A 661 -35.97 24.11 -17.77
C SER A 661 -35.31 25.27 -17.07
N LEU A 662 -34.98 25.08 -15.80
CA LEU A 662 -34.25 26.05 -14.98
C LEU A 662 -33.05 25.38 -14.31
N VAL A 663 -31.88 25.97 -14.44
CA VAL A 663 -30.68 25.61 -13.66
C VAL A 663 -30.22 26.85 -12.90
N VAL A 664 -30.19 26.79 -11.58
CA VAL A 664 -29.71 27.87 -10.71
C VAL A 664 -28.42 27.40 -10.08
N LYS A 665 -27.29 28.04 -10.40
CA LYS A 665 -25.97 27.73 -9.87
C LYS A 665 -25.38 28.94 -9.16
N ASP A 666 -25.00 28.76 -7.90
CA ASP A 666 -24.30 29.77 -7.08
C ASP A 666 -24.97 31.16 -7.12
N SER A 667 -26.31 31.18 -7.10
CA SER A 667 -27.11 32.39 -7.35
C SER A 667 -28.07 32.69 -6.20
N VAL A 668 -28.40 33.97 -6.05
CA VAL A 668 -29.34 34.47 -5.03
C VAL A 668 -30.65 34.88 -5.68
N ILE A 669 -31.77 34.43 -5.12
CA ILE A 669 -33.13 34.81 -5.54
C ILE A 669 -33.85 35.39 -4.33
N THR A 670 -34.19 36.67 -4.38
CA THR A 670 -35.07 37.33 -3.42
C THR A 670 -36.44 37.49 -4.07
N GLY A 671 -37.31 36.51 -3.83
CA GLY A 671 -38.59 36.38 -4.51
C GLY A 671 -39.05 34.93 -4.58
N ARG A 672 -40.28 34.72 -5.05
CA ARG A 672 -40.85 33.38 -5.20
C ARG A 672 -40.23 32.68 -6.42
N LEU A 673 -39.97 31.38 -6.31
CA LEU A 673 -39.66 30.50 -7.44
C LEU A 673 -40.84 29.57 -7.70
N THR A 674 -41.37 29.57 -8.92
CA THR A 674 -42.47 28.68 -9.34
C THR A 674 -42.15 27.96 -10.63
N ALA A 675 -42.34 26.65 -10.66
CA ALA A 675 -42.27 25.84 -11.88
C ALA A 675 -43.55 25.00 -12.03
N ASP A 676 -44.20 25.11 -13.19
CA ASP A 676 -45.36 24.29 -13.56
C ASP A 676 -45.03 23.48 -14.82
N ARG A 677 -45.06 22.15 -14.71
CA ARG A 677 -44.78 21.20 -15.79
C ARG A 677 -43.49 21.51 -16.54
N ALA A 678 -42.46 21.91 -15.80
CA ALA A 678 -41.13 22.13 -16.33
C ALA A 678 -40.56 20.81 -16.89
N ALA A 679 -39.62 20.92 -17.82
CA ALA A 679 -38.84 19.78 -18.28
C ALA A 679 -37.81 19.36 -17.22
N SER A 680 -37.13 20.31 -16.57
CA SER A 680 -36.27 20.05 -15.41
C SER A 680 -36.06 21.28 -14.55
N VAL A 681 -35.77 21.08 -13.26
CA VAL A 681 -35.46 22.16 -12.31
C VAL A 681 -34.29 21.76 -11.44
N GLN A 682 -33.17 22.49 -11.52
CA GLN A 682 -31.99 22.28 -10.70
C GLN A 682 -31.64 23.54 -9.90
N LEU A 683 -31.50 23.41 -8.58
CA LEU A 683 -31.00 24.44 -7.67
C LEU A 683 -29.73 23.90 -7.01
N LEU A 684 -28.58 24.45 -7.40
CA LEU A 684 -27.24 23.97 -7.04
C LEU A 684 -26.49 25.11 -6.34
N GLY A 685 -26.33 25.04 -5.02
CA GLY A 685 -25.65 26.10 -4.26
C GLY A 685 -26.42 27.43 -4.25
N ALA A 686 -27.73 27.41 -4.48
CA ALA A 686 -28.53 28.62 -4.55
C ALA A 686 -28.88 29.17 -3.15
N ASN A 687 -29.22 30.45 -3.07
CA ASN A 687 -29.86 31.03 -1.89
C ASN A 687 -31.19 31.67 -2.30
N VAL A 688 -32.30 31.07 -1.86
CA VAL A 688 -33.65 31.54 -2.16
C VAL A 688 -34.29 32.11 -0.91
N THR A 689 -34.57 33.41 -0.91
CA THR A 689 -35.42 34.06 0.10
C THR A 689 -36.80 34.28 -0.49
N GLY A 690 -37.71 33.35 -0.20
CA GLY A 690 -39.03 33.25 -0.79
C GLY A 690 -39.50 31.80 -0.91
N ALA A 691 -40.78 31.60 -1.20
CA ALA A 691 -41.33 30.26 -1.38
C ALA A 691 -40.84 29.62 -2.69
N VAL A 692 -40.57 28.32 -2.66
CA VAL A 692 -40.21 27.48 -3.82
C VAL A 692 -41.34 26.49 -4.06
N ALA A 693 -41.96 26.54 -5.25
CA ALA A 693 -43.01 25.61 -5.66
C ALA A 693 -42.66 24.98 -7.00
N VAL A 694 -42.53 23.64 -7.03
CA VAL A 694 -42.22 22.88 -8.24
C VAL A 694 -43.26 21.79 -8.43
N THR A 695 -44.04 21.90 -9.50
CA THR A 695 -45.21 21.05 -9.73
C THR A 695 -45.18 20.41 -11.11
N GLY A 696 -45.41 19.10 -11.17
CA GLY A 696 -45.63 18.38 -12.43
C GLY A 696 -44.40 18.28 -13.34
N THR A 697 -43.19 18.49 -12.82
CA THR A 697 -41.95 18.41 -13.62
C THR A 697 -41.79 17.00 -14.17
N THR A 698 -41.54 16.89 -15.47
CA THR A 698 -41.50 15.59 -16.17
C THR A 698 -40.10 14.96 -16.19
N GLY A 699 -39.04 15.77 -16.06
CA GLY A 699 -37.66 15.33 -15.88
C GLY A 699 -37.15 15.57 -14.45
N ASP A 700 -35.86 15.85 -14.33
CA ASP A 700 -35.16 15.85 -13.03
C ASP A 700 -35.48 17.10 -12.20
N VAL A 701 -35.74 16.88 -10.90
CA VAL A 701 -35.79 17.94 -9.88
C VAL A 701 -34.67 17.70 -8.89
N THR A 702 -33.65 18.56 -8.91
CA THR A 702 -32.49 18.47 -8.01
C THR A 702 -32.34 19.75 -7.22
N VAL A 703 -32.35 19.66 -5.91
CA VAL A 703 -32.01 20.75 -5.00
C VAL A 703 -30.85 20.25 -4.15
N ALA A 704 -29.66 20.80 -4.39
CA ALA A 704 -28.44 20.39 -3.71
C ALA A 704 -27.66 21.59 -3.18
N GLY A 705 -27.16 21.49 -1.95
CA GLY A 705 -26.38 22.55 -1.28
C GLY A 705 -27.09 23.92 -1.24
N THR A 706 -28.41 23.94 -1.37
CA THR A 706 -29.19 25.16 -1.52
C THR A 706 -29.73 25.59 -0.16
N THR A 707 -29.73 26.90 0.08
CA THR A 707 -30.39 27.50 1.24
C THR A 707 -31.72 28.10 0.80
N VAL A 708 -32.83 27.68 1.41
CA VAL A 708 -34.16 28.27 1.21
C VAL A 708 -34.66 28.85 2.52
N THR A 709 -34.99 30.15 2.52
CA THR A 709 -35.74 30.81 3.59
C THR A 709 -37.15 31.06 3.07
N GLY A 710 -38.07 30.15 3.38
CA GLY A 710 -39.41 30.09 2.82
C GLY A 710 -39.93 28.65 2.72
N ALA A 711 -41.21 28.48 2.40
CA ALA A 711 -41.81 27.16 2.22
C ALA A 711 -41.33 26.52 0.91
N VAL A 712 -41.08 25.21 0.94
CA VAL A 712 -40.73 24.37 -0.21
C VAL A 712 -41.87 23.38 -0.47
N ALA A 713 -42.49 23.46 -1.64
CA ALA A 713 -43.58 22.57 -2.05
C ALA A 713 -43.24 21.86 -3.37
N LEU A 714 -43.11 20.53 -3.32
CA LEU A 714 -42.75 19.69 -4.47
C LEU A 714 -43.88 18.70 -4.70
N SER A 715 -44.58 18.80 -5.84
CA SER A 715 -45.74 17.93 -6.08
C SER A 715 -45.84 17.40 -7.49
N GLY A 716 -46.20 16.12 -7.63
CA GLY A 716 -46.47 15.52 -8.94
C GLY A 716 -45.25 15.41 -9.86
N ASN A 717 -44.02 15.51 -9.33
CA ASN A 717 -42.81 15.46 -10.16
C ASN A 717 -42.42 13.99 -10.44
N ALA A 718 -42.36 13.61 -11.71
CA ALA A 718 -42.43 12.20 -12.14
C ALA A 718 -41.18 11.67 -12.89
N GLY A 719 -40.10 12.45 -13.00
CA GLY A 719 -38.83 12.05 -13.64
C GLY A 719 -38.08 10.95 -12.89
N ARG A 720 -36.74 11.05 -12.76
CA ARG A 720 -35.93 10.09 -11.98
C ARG A 720 -36.19 10.11 -10.47
N GLY A 721 -37.06 11.00 -10.02
CA GLY A 721 -37.30 11.32 -8.62
C GLY A 721 -36.97 12.77 -8.31
N VAL A 722 -37.14 13.14 -7.05
CA VAL A 722 -36.76 14.43 -6.48
C VAL A 722 -35.53 14.21 -5.61
N ILE A 723 -34.46 14.95 -5.90
CA ILE A 723 -33.24 14.93 -5.11
C ILE A 723 -33.22 16.16 -4.21
N LEU A 724 -33.16 15.94 -2.89
CA LEU A 724 -32.96 16.98 -1.87
C LEU A 724 -31.70 16.65 -1.08
N ALA A 725 -30.52 17.08 -1.56
CA ALA A 725 -29.24 16.69 -0.99
C ALA A 725 -28.52 17.85 -0.28
N GLY A 726 -28.37 17.77 1.04
CA GLY A 726 -27.46 18.64 1.80
C GLY A 726 -27.89 20.11 1.86
N ASN A 727 -29.19 20.37 1.88
CA ASN A 727 -29.76 21.70 1.85
C ASN A 727 -29.96 22.28 3.25
N ARG A 728 -30.18 23.59 3.35
CA ARG A 728 -30.74 24.24 4.55
C ARG A 728 -32.09 24.85 4.20
N ILE A 729 -33.15 24.44 4.87
CA ILE A 729 -34.50 24.95 4.61
C ILE A 729 -35.09 25.52 5.88
N VAL A 730 -35.29 26.84 5.92
CA VAL A 730 -35.96 27.55 7.01
C VAL A 730 -37.39 27.83 6.57
N GLY A 731 -38.29 26.89 6.87
CA GLY A 731 -39.68 26.88 6.42
C GLY A 731 -40.25 25.47 6.33
N ALA A 732 -41.54 25.35 6.03
CA ALA A 732 -42.19 24.05 5.84
C ALA A 732 -41.73 23.39 4.53
N VAL A 733 -41.55 22.07 4.54
CA VAL A 733 -41.23 21.25 3.36
C VAL A 733 -42.37 20.26 3.14
N ALA A 734 -43.00 20.31 1.97
CA ALA A 734 -44.13 19.45 1.63
C ALA A 734 -43.88 18.76 0.29
N CYS A 735 -43.95 17.42 0.31
CA CYS A 735 -43.75 16.61 -0.89
C CYS A 735 -44.91 15.64 -1.08
N GLY A 736 -45.63 15.74 -2.20
CA GLY A 736 -46.82 14.93 -2.45
C GLY A 736 -46.97 14.49 -3.90
N GLY A 737 -47.12 13.18 -4.12
CA GLY A 737 -47.34 12.60 -5.45
C GLY A 737 -46.14 12.68 -6.38
N ASN A 738 -44.93 12.88 -5.85
CA ASN A 738 -43.70 12.78 -6.64
C ASN A 738 -43.34 11.29 -6.86
N GLY A 739 -42.37 11.03 -7.75
CA GLY A 739 -41.63 9.77 -7.76
C GLY A 739 -40.83 9.55 -6.46
N ALA A 740 -39.71 8.82 -6.54
CA ALA A 740 -38.82 8.67 -5.38
C ALA A 740 -38.33 10.04 -4.89
N VAL A 741 -38.21 10.22 -3.57
CA VAL A 741 -37.57 11.40 -2.98
C VAL A 741 -36.41 10.93 -2.12
N ALA A 742 -35.20 11.44 -2.37
CA ALA A 742 -33.98 10.98 -1.70
C ALA A 742 -32.97 12.12 -1.50
N ASP A 743 -32.18 12.00 -0.44
CA ASP A 743 -31.07 12.91 -0.11
C ASP A 743 -29.69 12.32 -0.41
N TYR A 744 -29.62 11.03 -0.75
CA TYR A 744 -28.40 10.29 -1.04
C TYR A 744 -27.37 10.40 0.09
N GLY A 745 -27.84 10.37 1.35
CA GLY A 745 -27.00 10.42 2.55
C GLY A 745 -26.36 11.79 2.80
N ALA A 746 -26.82 12.84 2.11
CA ALA A 746 -26.48 14.22 2.41
C ALA A 746 -27.65 14.88 3.16
N ASP A 747 -27.61 14.82 4.49
CA ASP A 747 -28.68 15.30 5.36
C ASP A 747 -29.09 16.76 5.10
N ASN A 748 -30.39 17.03 5.12
CA ASN A 748 -30.92 18.40 5.02
C ASN A 748 -31.12 19.02 6.42
N ASP A 749 -30.68 20.27 6.61
CA ASP A 749 -30.98 21.09 7.81
C ASP A 749 -32.35 21.76 7.63
N VAL A 750 -33.43 21.03 7.92
CA VAL A 750 -34.81 21.53 7.85
C VAL A 750 -35.26 22.12 9.19
N ARG A 751 -35.50 23.42 9.21
CA ARG A 751 -36.02 24.19 10.34
C ARG A 751 -37.47 24.59 10.08
N GLY A 752 -38.36 23.62 10.21
CA GLY A 752 -39.80 23.75 9.97
C GLY A 752 -40.48 22.38 10.00
N SER A 753 -41.74 22.31 9.57
CA SER A 753 -42.47 21.03 9.47
C SER A 753 -42.21 20.36 8.12
N GLY A 754 -41.76 19.10 8.14
CA GLY A 754 -41.80 18.19 6.99
C GLY A 754 -43.18 17.54 6.82
N SER A 755 -43.59 17.21 5.60
CA SER A 755 -44.84 16.48 5.35
C SER A 755 -44.79 15.66 4.06
N GLY A 756 -45.65 14.63 4.00
CA GLY A 756 -45.73 13.70 2.87
C GLY A 756 -44.43 12.91 2.67
N GLN A 757 -43.95 12.83 1.42
CA GLN A 757 -42.73 12.10 1.04
C GLN A 757 -41.44 12.71 1.61
N CYS A 758 -41.49 13.94 2.11
CA CYS A 758 -40.34 14.65 2.69
C CYS A 758 -40.35 14.63 4.23
N ASN A 759 -41.21 13.82 4.85
CA ASN A 759 -41.27 13.73 6.31
C ASN A 759 -40.06 13.02 6.95
N ALA A 760 -39.32 12.25 6.15
CA ALA A 760 -38.16 11.46 6.59
C ALA A 760 -36.81 12.06 6.18
N LEU A 761 -36.81 13.30 5.65
CA LEU A 761 -35.64 14.01 5.11
C LEU A 761 -35.06 15.06 6.04
#